data_AF-A0A812JA96-F1
#
_entry.id   AF-A0A812JA96-F1
#
_cell.length_a   1.000
_cell.length_b   1.000
_cell.length_c   1.000
_cell.angle_alpha   90.00
_cell.angle_beta   90.00
_cell.angle_gamma   90.00
#
_symmetry.space_group_name_H-M   'P 1'
#
loop_
_entity.id
_entity.type
_entity.pdbx_description
1 polymer ?
#
loop_
_entity_poly.entity_id
_entity_poly.type
_entity_poly.pdbx_seq_one_letter_code
_entity_poly.pdbx_strand_id
1 'polypeptide(L)'
;MATSFIDEVTKLWRVRKTVFQMLHDRGYYVSEKSLDEKKEEFEKVWKEAQDQGAGRERFLILVNHTNQTDKQLIVFFPDESKRVGVKPIRILAEKMDERKIREAILVVKQPLTPLARTAIQEASVKMRIEVFHENELIVNITQHELVPQHVALSDEEKQQLLNRYKMKPSQLPRIQVTDPVARYFGMQRDQVMKIIRPSETAGRYVTYRRLQQVGAVGPGALEDGRPQAQPPAALTGDVSFLPLLPLLTRKMADARSARPSELHSALRLVLDVHGFQLFFCPVFNADPHPGNILMMPDGRIGLIDFGQCRRLSSEEKAGLARLLQAVTKPRSPEADREVAEAFEHTGVKSQHGDREFMALLPRLMFSRLQAEWLQGDIKEVLRKDRIVEFPIHVVMAYRTAMLLRGLCLVLQENTSVAEAWTPWAERWLNQAGDDRPRHSVHAGGDCRVFRHCRTISVLAVSVSAAPATCWVGGFSREFCCDAQHGEGGNPACWDSVFHYDPCCTRPDPLEADDAGHESLTNGFLVALERKVDAVLADGASLESFEGDLRQTILSPEQRSTSVPTARALLAVVLGRLGRSQEAEQELAMASHDLSIAPSGAWVGTEAAGYHMHDRPFAEALITFFKSREATSVADFGCGLGLYVRDLRRVGFRSGGFDGNPATWEITDGRCLQADLSKDLDLGTRWDWVLSLEVAEHIPRQFEESFLDNLERHACSGMVLSWGNQAGEGHVNLRTSEEVEDLMKQRGFESIWPSLRLQARG
;
A
#
# COMPACT_ATOMS: atom_id res chain seq x y z
N MET A 1 -11.88 40.43 1.94
CA MET A 1 -10.92 41.50 1.62
C MET A 1 -9.62 41.21 2.34
N ALA A 2 -8.55 40.90 1.60
CA ALA A 2 -7.13 41.06 1.97
C ALA A 2 -6.23 40.43 0.89
N THR A 3 -6.29 40.92 -0.35
CA THR A 3 -5.16 40.72 -1.29
C THR A 3 -4.04 41.63 -0.81
N SER A 4 -3.11 41.11 -0.02
CA SER A 4 -1.86 41.83 0.23
C SER A 4 -1.16 41.96 -1.13
N PHE A 5 -1.17 43.17 -1.68
CA PHE A 5 -0.43 43.47 -2.89
C PHE A 5 1.05 43.32 -2.55
N ILE A 6 1.65 42.19 -2.91
CA ILE A 6 3.12 42.07 -2.97
C ILE A 6 3.58 43.18 -3.90
N ASP A 7 4.45 44.07 -3.40
CA ASP A 7 4.98 45.17 -4.21
C ASP A 7 5.78 44.62 -5.39
N GLU A 8 5.89 45.43 -6.44
CA GLU A 8 6.46 45.00 -7.72
C GLU A 8 7.91 44.53 -7.60
N VAL A 9 8.70 45.16 -6.72
CA VAL A 9 10.11 44.85 -6.51
C VAL A 9 10.25 43.51 -5.81
N THR A 10 9.49 43.29 -4.74
CA THR A 10 9.43 41.99 -4.05
C THR A 10 9.00 40.88 -5.00
N LYS A 11 8.02 41.15 -5.87
CA LYS A 11 7.52 40.16 -6.83
C LYS A 11 8.61 39.77 -7.84
N LEU A 12 9.31 40.75 -8.42
CA LEU A 12 10.40 40.50 -9.35
C LEU A 12 11.55 39.75 -8.69
N TRP A 13 11.93 40.13 -7.47
CA TRP A 13 12.96 39.42 -6.70
C TRP A 13 12.60 37.94 -6.50
N ARG A 14 11.38 37.64 -6.05
CA ARG A 14 10.92 36.25 -5.87
C ARG A 14 10.97 35.45 -7.17
N VAL A 15 10.45 36.04 -8.25
CA VAL A 15 10.45 35.43 -9.59
C VAL A 15 11.87 35.16 -10.06
N ARG A 16 12.78 36.11 -9.89
CA ARG A 16 14.20 35.97 -10.25
C ARG A 16 14.88 34.87 -9.43
N LYS A 17 14.61 34.80 -8.13
CA LYS A 17 15.11 33.72 -7.26
C LYS A 17 14.61 32.35 -7.70
N THR A 18 13.33 32.20 -8.00
CA THR A 18 12.75 30.95 -8.54
C THR A 18 13.34 30.61 -9.90
N VAL A 19 13.60 31.59 -10.77
CA VAL A 19 14.29 31.36 -12.05
C VAL A 19 15.71 30.84 -11.81
N PHE A 20 16.49 31.40 -10.89
CA PHE A 20 17.82 30.90 -10.58
C PHE A 20 17.81 29.45 -10.07
N GLN A 21 16.88 29.12 -9.18
CA GLN A 21 16.68 27.74 -8.72
C GLN A 21 16.30 26.82 -9.89
N MET A 22 15.37 27.23 -10.75
CA MET A 22 14.99 26.47 -11.94
C MET A 22 16.16 26.24 -12.90
N LEU A 23 16.99 27.25 -13.14
CA LEU A 23 18.17 27.11 -13.99
C LEU A 23 19.21 26.17 -13.39
N HIS A 24 19.44 26.25 -12.08
CA HIS A 24 20.30 25.33 -11.35
C HIS A 24 19.78 23.88 -11.46
N ASP A 25 18.49 23.65 -11.22
CA ASP A 25 17.85 22.33 -11.32
C ASP A 25 17.86 21.76 -12.74
N ARG A 26 17.88 22.63 -13.76
CA ARG A 26 18.05 22.26 -15.17
C ARG A 26 19.51 21.97 -15.57
N GLY A 27 20.46 22.08 -14.63
CA GLY A 27 21.88 21.79 -14.88
C GLY A 27 22.67 22.96 -15.47
N TYR A 28 22.18 24.20 -15.38
CA TYR A 28 22.95 25.39 -15.73
C TYR A 28 23.77 25.87 -14.54
N TYR A 29 24.93 26.46 -14.85
CA TYR A 29 25.78 27.06 -13.84
C TYR A 29 25.13 28.35 -13.30
N VAL A 30 24.82 28.34 -12.02
CA VAL A 30 24.32 29.49 -11.25
C VAL A 30 25.18 29.63 -10.00
N SER A 31 25.72 30.83 -9.74
CA SER A 31 26.55 31.05 -8.56
C SER A 31 25.72 31.02 -7.27
N GLU A 32 26.31 30.56 -6.17
CA GLU A 32 25.67 30.57 -4.84
C GLU A 32 25.15 31.96 -4.46
N LYS A 33 25.92 33.01 -4.76
CA LYS A 33 25.50 34.40 -4.57
C LYS A 33 24.16 34.74 -5.25
N SER A 34 23.89 34.14 -6.41
CA SER A 34 22.63 34.36 -7.15
C SER A 34 21.47 33.52 -6.59
N LEU A 35 21.75 32.31 -6.08
CA LEU A 35 20.75 31.45 -5.44
C LEU A 35 20.30 32.01 -4.08
N ASP A 36 21.24 32.59 -3.34
CA ASP A 36 21.04 33.17 -2.01
C ASP A 36 20.88 34.70 -2.00
N GLU A 37 20.56 35.29 -3.17
CA GLU A 37 20.35 36.73 -3.31
C GLU A 37 19.29 37.24 -2.32
N LYS A 38 19.70 38.12 -1.41
CA LYS A 38 18.83 38.74 -0.42
C LYS A 38 17.98 39.85 -1.03
N LYS A 39 16.77 40.03 -0.50
CA LYS A 39 15.83 41.03 -1.00
C LYS A 39 16.43 42.45 -0.94
N GLU A 40 17.10 42.78 0.16
CA GLU A 40 17.66 44.11 0.40
C GLU A 40 18.81 44.43 -0.57
N GLU A 41 19.54 43.41 -1.03
CA GLU A 41 20.60 43.56 -2.02
C GLU A 41 20.00 43.81 -3.40
N PHE A 42 18.98 43.03 -3.77
CA PHE A 42 18.26 43.21 -5.02
C PHE A 42 17.58 44.59 -5.10
N GLU A 43 16.95 45.05 -4.01
CA GLU A 43 16.30 46.37 -3.96
C GLU A 43 17.26 47.53 -4.25
N LYS A 44 18.53 47.43 -3.83
CA LYS A 44 19.55 48.44 -4.13
C LYS A 44 19.87 48.45 -5.63
N VAL A 45 20.13 47.29 -6.21
CA VAL A 45 20.41 47.14 -7.65
C VAL A 45 19.21 47.59 -8.49
N TRP A 46 17.99 47.31 -8.02
CA TRP A 46 16.76 47.76 -8.65
C TRP A 46 16.64 49.28 -8.66
N LYS A 47 16.88 49.95 -7.53
CA LYS A 47 16.87 51.42 -7.44
C LYS A 47 17.92 52.04 -8.38
N GLU A 48 19.15 51.54 -8.36
CA GLU A 48 20.22 52.01 -9.24
C GLU A 48 19.84 51.86 -10.73
N ALA A 49 19.18 50.78 -11.11
CA ALA A 49 18.69 50.59 -12.47
C ALA A 49 17.57 51.58 -12.84
N GLN A 50 16.64 51.85 -11.91
CA GLN A 50 15.59 52.85 -12.10
C GLN A 50 16.15 54.26 -12.25
N ASP A 51 17.14 54.63 -11.45
CA ASP A 51 17.83 55.93 -11.53
C ASP A 51 18.53 56.13 -12.89
N GLN A 52 18.95 55.04 -13.52
CA GLN A 52 19.53 55.01 -14.87
C GLN A 52 18.47 54.95 -15.99
N GLY A 53 17.19 54.97 -15.65
CA GLY A 53 16.08 54.86 -16.61
C GLY A 53 15.92 53.47 -17.23
N ALA A 54 16.50 52.44 -16.62
CA ALA A 54 16.41 51.07 -17.10
C ALA A 54 15.25 50.31 -16.45
N GLY A 55 14.50 49.56 -17.27
CA GLY A 55 13.41 48.70 -16.81
C GLY A 55 13.87 47.28 -16.45
N ARG A 56 12.90 46.37 -16.39
CA ARG A 56 13.12 44.95 -16.07
C ARG A 56 14.08 44.23 -17.03
N GLU A 57 14.14 44.68 -18.28
CA GLU A 57 15.07 44.14 -19.29
C GLU A 57 16.55 44.21 -18.87
N ARG A 58 16.93 45.09 -17.93
CA ARG A 58 18.30 45.16 -17.38
C ARG A 58 18.70 43.89 -16.64
N PHE A 59 17.74 43.16 -16.08
CA PHE A 59 17.93 41.97 -15.26
C PHE A 59 18.01 40.67 -16.06
N LEU A 60 18.31 40.78 -17.36
CA LEU A 60 18.58 39.66 -18.25
C LEU A 60 19.61 38.71 -17.62
N ILE A 61 19.28 37.42 -17.61
CA ILE A 61 20.14 36.36 -17.10
C ILE A 61 20.72 35.60 -18.29
N LEU A 62 22.03 35.39 -18.27
CA LEU A 62 22.73 34.55 -19.25
C LEU A 62 23.48 33.47 -18.48
N VAL A 63 23.21 32.21 -18.80
CA VAL A 63 23.84 31.06 -18.14
C VAL A 63 24.38 30.07 -19.16
N ASN A 64 25.44 29.36 -18.76
CA ASN A 64 26.03 28.25 -19.51
C ASN A 64 25.63 26.94 -18.84
N HIS A 65 25.38 25.91 -19.64
CA HIS A 65 25.11 24.58 -19.11
C HIS A 65 26.39 23.99 -18.50
N THR A 66 26.29 23.38 -17.31
CA THR A 66 27.45 22.91 -16.56
C THR A 66 28.22 21.81 -17.30
N ASN A 67 27.48 20.94 -18.03
CA ASN A 67 28.06 19.77 -18.71
C ASN A 67 28.12 19.93 -20.25
N GLN A 68 27.58 21.01 -20.83
CA GLN A 68 27.46 21.18 -22.29
C GLN A 68 27.90 22.59 -22.65
N THR A 69 29.17 22.72 -23.05
CA THR A 69 29.84 24.03 -23.22
C THR A 69 29.27 24.88 -24.35
N ASP A 70 28.61 24.26 -25.32
CA ASP A 70 27.91 24.89 -26.44
C ASP A 70 26.48 25.31 -26.10
N LYS A 71 25.94 24.84 -24.97
CA LYS A 71 24.56 25.12 -24.56
C LYS A 71 24.50 26.31 -23.62
N GLN A 72 23.99 27.41 -24.13
CA GLN A 72 23.70 28.62 -23.38
C GLN A 72 22.20 28.88 -23.36
N LEU A 73 21.72 29.54 -22.30
CA LEU A 73 20.33 29.95 -22.17
C LEU A 73 20.24 31.39 -21.69
N ILE A 74 19.30 32.14 -22.29
CA ILE A 74 19.02 33.54 -21.95
C ILE A 74 17.63 33.66 -21.30
N VAL A 75 17.52 34.34 -20.15
CA VAL A 75 16.23 34.68 -19.54
C VAL A 75 15.99 36.17 -19.71
N PHE A 76 14.84 36.52 -20.27
CA PHE A 76 14.46 37.89 -20.59
C PHE A 76 13.17 38.30 -19.88
N PHE A 77 13.21 39.49 -19.27
CA PHE A 77 12.12 40.06 -18.48
C PHE A 77 11.63 41.35 -19.14
N PRO A 78 10.71 41.28 -20.13
CA PRO A 78 10.16 42.48 -20.76
C PRO A 78 9.38 43.35 -19.78
N ASP A 79 9.60 44.67 -19.84
CA ASP A 79 8.89 45.63 -18.98
C ASP A 79 7.61 46.21 -19.59
N GLU A 80 6.76 45.32 -20.11
CA GLU A 80 5.46 45.71 -20.67
C GLU A 80 4.39 45.76 -19.57
N SER A 81 3.77 46.92 -19.38
CA SER A 81 2.66 47.13 -18.43
C SER A 81 1.31 46.64 -18.98
N LYS A 82 1.20 46.48 -20.31
CA LYS A 82 0.04 45.93 -21.02
C LYS A 82 0.36 44.54 -21.59
N ARG A 83 -0.54 43.98 -22.41
CA ARG A 83 -0.29 42.72 -23.13
C ARG A 83 1.00 42.82 -23.94
N VAL A 84 1.82 41.77 -23.87
CA VAL A 84 3.13 41.74 -24.51
C VAL A 84 2.98 41.62 -26.03
N GLY A 85 3.51 42.61 -26.74
CA GLY A 85 3.52 42.68 -28.21
C GLY A 85 4.69 41.94 -28.85
N VAL A 86 4.90 42.15 -30.16
CA VAL A 86 5.96 41.49 -30.94
C VAL A 86 7.35 42.10 -30.69
N LYS A 87 7.42 43.40 -30.31
CA LYS A 87 8.68 44.13 -30.15
C LYS A 87 9.66 43.46 -29.17
N PRO A 88 9.26 43.05 -27.93
CA PRO A 88 10.19 42.40 -27.01
C PRO A 88 10.69 41.03 -27.50
N ILE A 89 9.86 40.30 -28.26
CA ILE A 89 10.24 39.00 -28.85
C ILE A 89 11.32 39.20 -29.93
N ARG A 90 11.20 40.25 -30.76
CA ARG A 90 12.23 40.59 -31.75
C ARG A 90 13.56 40.96 -31.09
N ILE A 91 13.52 41.80 -30.05
CA ILE A 91 14.71 42.16 -29.28
C ILE A 91 15.38 40.92 -28.68
N LEU A 92 14.58 39.98 -28.14
CA LEU A 92 15.09 38.72 -27.63
C LEU A 92 15.75 37.89 -28.75
N ALA A 93 15.07 37.73 -29.89
CA ALA A 93 15.58 36.98 -31.03
C ALA A 93 16.89 37.57 -31.59
N GLU A 94 16.99 38.90 -31.71
CA GLU A 94 18.22 39.60 -32.12
C GLU A 94 19.37 39.31 -31.15
N LYS A 95 19.14 39.42 -29.84
CA LYS A 95 20.15 39.09 -28.81
C LYS A 95 20.58 37.63 -28.85
N MET A 96 19.66 36.71 -29.17
CA MET A 96 19.94 35.29 -29.33
C MET A 96 20.81 35.06 -30.57
N ASP A 97 20.48 35.67 -31.71
CA ASP A 97 21.24 35.55 -32.95
C ASP A 97 22.66 36.14 -32.83
N GLU A 98 22.79 37.34 -32.24
CA GLU A 98 24.09 38.01 -31.99
C GLU A 98 25.05 37.11 -31.19
N ARG A 99 24.52 36.37 -30.22
CA ARG A 99 25.29 35.51 -29.31
C ARG A 99 25.27 34.04 -29.71
N LYS A 100 24.59 33.69 -30.81
CA LYS A 100 24.37 32.31 -31.29
C LYS A 100 23.74 31.39 -30.24
N ILE A 101 22.85 31.94 -29.41
CA ILE A 101 22.11 31.22 -28.36
C ILE A 101 20.82 30.65 -28.96
N ARG A 102 20.48 29.41 -28.63
CA ARG A 102 19.28 28.73 -29.18
C ARG A 102 18.14 28.54 -28.20
N GLU A 103 18.35 28.76 -26.91
CA GLU A 103 17.32 28.57 -25.89
C GLU A 103 17.09 29.84 -25.08
N ALA A 104 15.82 30.18 -24.88
CA ALA A 104 15.42 31.32 -24.09
C ALA A 104 14.21 31.05 -23.22
N ILE A 105 14.14 31.77 -22.11
CA ILE A 105 12.96 31.87 -21.24
C ILE A 105 12.50 33.32 -21.23
N LEU A 106 11.24 33.54 -21.61
CA LEU A 106 10.57 34.83 -21.61
C LEU A 106 9.61 34.90 -20.42
N VAL A 107 9.88 35.78 -19.46
CA VAL A 107 9.07 35.94 -18.25
C VAL A 107 8.20 37.18 -18.35
N VAL A 108 6.91 37.01 -18.58
CA VAL A 108 5.97 38.10 -18.88
C VAL A 108 5.12 38.50 -17.66
N LYS A 109 4.91 39.81 -17.49
CA LYS A 109 3.96 40.39 -16.52
C LYS A 109 2.50 40.18 -16.92
N GLN A 110 2.25 40.25 -18.22
CA GLN A 110 0.93 40.24 -18.83
C GLN A 110 0.88 39.21 -19.96
N PRO A 111 -0.31 38.69 -20.30
CA PRO A 111 -0.45 37.73 -21.38
C PRO A 111 0.06 38.26 -22.73
N LEU A 112 0.62 37.36 -23.53
CA LEU A 112 1.00 37.64 -24.92
C LEU A 112 -0.21 38.00 -25.79
N THR A 113 -0.02 38.94 -26.71
CA THR A 113 -0.96 39.19 -27.82
C THR A 113 -0.97 38.01 -28.82
N PRO A 114 -2.04 37.79 -29.60
CA PRO A 114 -2.08 36.74 -30.62
C PRO A 114 -0.93 36.81 -31.63
N LEU A 115 -0.57 38.03 -32.06
CA LEU A 115 0.56 38.27 -32.96
C LEU A 115 1.90 37.88 -32.30
N ALA A 116 2.07 38.19 -31.01
CA ALA A 116 3.24 37.79 -30.25
C ALA A 116 3.37 36.26 -30.11
N ARG A 117 2.25 35.55 -29.88
CA ARG A 117 2.25 34.07 -29.85
C ARG A 117 2.65 33.47 -31.20
N THR A 118 2.15 34.05 -32.29
CA THR A 118 2.50 33.62 -33.66
C THR A 118 3.98 33.86 -33.94
N ALA A 119 4.51 35.04 -33.58
CA ALA A 119 5.92 35.35 -33.73
C ALA A 119 6.84 34.40 -32.93
N ILE A 120 6.43 33.98 -31.74
CA ILE A 120 7.15 32.95 -30.96
C ILE A 120 7.12 31.60 -31.68
N GLN A 121 5.98 31.19 -32.23
CA GLN A 121 5.88 29.94 -33.00
C GLN A 121 6.77 29.95 -34.25
N GLU A 122 6.82 31.07 -34.97
CA GLU A 122 7.71 31.26 -36.12
C GLU A 122 9.19 31.23 -35.71
N ALA A 123 9.54 31.92 -34.62
CA ALA A 123 10.90 31.90 -34.06
C ALA A 123 11.29 30.50 -33.55
N SER A 124 10.32 29.73 -33.04
CA SER A 124 10.51 28.37 -32.49
C SER A 124 11.11 27.37 -33.48
N VAL A 125 11.09 27.68 -34.79
CA VAL A 125 11.73 26.88 -35.83
C VAL A 125 13.26 26.91 -35.73
N LYS A 126 13.84 28.04 -35.31
CA LYS A 126 15.30 28.23 -35.19
C LYS A 126 15.78 28.26 -33.74
N MET A 127 14.96 28.82 -32.85
CA MET A 127 15.31 29.11 -31.46
C MET A 127 14.17 28.73 -30.55
N ARG A 128 14.43 27.99 -29.48
CA ARG A 128 13.42 27.56 -28.53
C ARG A 128 13.15 28.68 -27.52
N ILE A 129 11.93 29.18 -27.48
CA ILE A 129 11.49 30.22 -26.54
C ILE A 129 10.39 29.65 -25.64
N GLU A 130 10.71 29.47 -24.36
CA GLU A 130 9.72 29.13 -23.33
C GLU A 130 9.13 30.40 -22.75
N VAL A 131 7.83 30.37 -22.44
CA VAL A 131 7.13 31.54 -21.87
C VAL A 131 6.60 31.17 -20.50
N PHE A 132 6.84 32.02 -19.52
CA PHE A 132 6.24 31.93 -18.19
C PHE A 132 5.56 33.25 -17.84
N HIS A 133 4.36 33.16 -17.26
CA HIS A 133 3.78 34.30 -16.57
C HIS A 133 4.46 34.46 -15.22
N GLU A 134 4.78 35.69 -14.81
CA GLU A 134 5.49 35.92 -13.55
C GLU A 134 4.75 35.34 -12.32
N ASN A 135 3.41 35.33 -12.36
CA ASN A 135 2.57 34.70 -11.32
C ASN A 135 2.82 33.20 -11.15
N GLU A 136 3.29 32.50 -12.19
CA GLU A 136 3.65 31.07 -12.12
C GLU A 136 4.98 30.86 -11.38
N LEU A 137 5.79 31.92 -11.25
CA LEU A 137 7.15 31.87 -10.72
C LEU A 137 7.32 32.60 -9.38
N ILE A 138 6.25 33.15 -8.80
CA ILE A 138 6.33 33.81 -7.47
C ILE A 138 6.69 32.80 -6.37
N VAL A 139 6.25 31.55 -6.54
CA VAL A 139 6.48 30.44 -5.62
C VAL A 139 7.12 29.31 -6.42
N ASN A 140 8.23 28.77 -5.93
CA ASN A 140 8.83 27.60 -6.54
C ASN A 140 7.99 26.35 -6.20
N ILE A 141 7.23 25.85 -7.18
CA ILE A 141 6.35 24.70 -6.99
C ILE A 141 7.09 23.41 -6.62
N THR A 142 8.38 23.27 -6.98
CA THR A 142 9.16 22.05 -6.66
C THR A 142 9.52 21.97 -5.18
N GLN A 143 9.40 23.06 -4.43
CA GLN A 143 9.62 23.11 -2.99
C GLN A 143 8.34 22.88 -2.18
N HIS A 144 7.20 22.71 -2.84
CA HIS A 144 5.94 22.44 -2.17
C HIS A 144 5.91 20.99 -1.65
N GLU A 145 5.45 20.78 -0.42
CA GLU A 145 5.44 19.46 0.25
C GLU A 145 4.75 18.35 -0.57
N LEU A 146 3.63 18.69 -1.23
CA LEU A 146 2.90 17.76 -2.11
C LEU A 146 3.58 17.45 -3.45
N VAL A 147 4.65 18.15 -3.82
CA VAL A 147 5.37 17.94 -5.08
C VAL A 147 6.58 17.05 -4.82
N PRO A 148 6.57 15.78 -5.25
CA PRO A 148 7.70 14.88 -5.06
C PRO A 148 8.91 15.31 -5.90
N GLN A 149 10.07 14.70 -5.65
CA GLN A 149 11.26 15.00 -6.43
C GLN A 149 11.13 14.44 -7.85
N HIS A 150 11.36 15.29 -8.85
CA HIS A 150 11.35 14.90 -10.26
C HIS A 150 12.75 15.03 -10.86
N VAL A 151 13.14 14.06 -11.68
CA VAL A 151 14.43 14.02 -12.39
C VAL A 151 14.18 13.69 -13.85
N ALA A 152 14.61 14.55 -14.76
CA ALA A 152 14.57 14.26 -16.20
C ALA A 152 15.66 13.24 -16.53
N LEU A 153 15.29 12.13 -17.20
CA LEU A 153 16.27 11.12 -17.61
C LEU A 153 16.95 11.51 -18.92
N SER A 154 18.23 11.14 -19.05
CA SER A 154 18.93 11.19 -20.35
C SER A 154 18.35 10.15 -21.32
N ASP A 155 18.66 10.29 -22.61
CA ASP A 155 18.23 9.29 -23.59
C ASP A 155 18.87 7.92 -23.32
N GLU A 156 20.11 7.87 -22.84
CA GLU A 156 20.79 6.64 -22.43
C GLU A 156 20.09 6.00 -21.22
N GLU A 157 19.80 6.76 -20.17
CA GLU A 157 19.09 6.27 -18.98
C GLU A 157 17.68 5.79 -19.33
N LYS A 158 16.99 6.51 -20.23
CA LYS A 158 15.70 6.09 -20.78
C LYS A 158 15.82 4.76 -21.53
N GLN A 159 16.84 4.58 -22.38
CA GLN A 159 17.03 3.28 -23.06
C GLN A 159 17.35 2.17 -22.09
N GLN A 160 18.20 2.42 -21.09
CA GLN A 160 18.49 1.45 -20.02
C GLN A 160 17.23 1.07 -19.24
N LEU A 161 16.38 2.04 -18.91
CA LEU A 161 15.09 1.80 -18.26
C LEU A 161 14.19 0.90 -19.11
N LEU A 162 14.01 1.24 -20.39
CA LEU A 162 13.16 0.48 -21.31
C LEU A 162 13.69 -0.95 -21.50
N ASN A 163 15.01 -1.12 -21.58
CA ASN A 163 15.65 -2.43 -21.71
C ASN A 163 15.52 -3.26 -20.42
N ARG A 164 15.75 -2.65 -19.25
CA ARG A 164 15.63 -3.31 -17.94
C ARG A 164 14.23 -3.88 -17.73
N TYR A 165 13.20 -3.11 -18.08
CA TYR A 165 11.80 -3.52 -17.93
C TYR A 165 11.21 -4.15 -19.20
N LYS A 166 12.03 -4.38 -20.24
CA LYS A 166 11.62 -4.93 -21.55
C LYS A 166 10.33 -4.31 -22.10
N MET A 167 10.25 -2.99 -22.05
CA MET A 167 9.02 -2.24 -22.36
C MET A 167 9.21 -1.25 -23.52
N LYS A 168 8.14 -0.98 -24.25
CA LYS A 168 8.09 0.07 -25.29
C LYS A 168 7.80 1.44 -24.65
N PRO A 169 8.32 2.55 -25.22
CA PRO A 169 8.06 3.90 -24.71
C PRO A 169 6.56 4.23 -24.55
N SER A 170 5.70 3.67 -25.41
CA SER A 170 4.25 3.88 -25.39
C SER A 170 3.55 3.31 -24.15
N GLN A 171 4.17 2.37 -23.46
CA GLN A 171 3.63 1.69 -22.28
C GLN A 171 3.89 2.46 -20.98
N LEU A 172 4.81 3.44 -21.00
CA LEU A 172 5.04 4.29 -19.83
C LEU A 172 3.80 5.15 -19.52
N PRO A 173 3.42 5.29 -18.23
CA PRO A 173 2.43 6.26 -17.80
C PRO A 173 2.75 7.66 -18.32
N ARG A 174 1.74 8.48 -18.56
CA ARG A 174 1.92 9.75 -19.27
C ARG A 174 1.87 10.94 -18.32
N ILE A 175 2.59 11.99 -18.69
CA ILE A 175 2.49 13.33 -18.11
C ILE A 175 2.43 14.34 -19.26
N GLN A 176 1.64 15.40 -19.10
CA GLN A 176 1.46 16.38 -20.18
C GLN A 176 2.68 17.30 -20.27
N VAL A 177 3.06 17.71 -21.48
CA VAL A 177 4.10 18.75 -21.66
C VAL A 177 3.71 20.11 -21.08
N THR A 178 2.40 20.33 -20.86
CA THR A 178 1.83 21.52 -20.22
C THR A 178 1.79 21.43 -18.70
N ASP A 179 2.16 20.28 -18.11
CA ASP A 179 2.23 20.10 -16.67
C ASP A 179 3.21 21.14 -16.06
N PRO A 180 2.87 21.79 -14.92
CA PRO A 180 3.73 22.81 -14.31
C PRO A 180 5.16 22.33 -14.04
N VAL A 181 5.35 21.09 -13.58
CA VAL A 181 6.68 20.54 -13.29
C VAL A 181 7.42 20.17 -14.57
N ALA A 182 6.70 19.63 -15.57
CA ALA A 182 7.29 19.36 -16.88
C ALA A 182 7.79 20.66 -17.55
N ARG A 183 7.00 21.74 -17.45
CA ARG A 183 7.42 23.09 -17.89
C ARG A 183 8.59 23.62 -17.05
N TYR A 184 8.59 23.45 -15.73
CA TYR A 184 9.70 23.86 -14.87
C TYR A 184 11.03 23.26 -15.31
N PHE A 185 11.08 21.96 -15.62
CA PHE A 185 12.30 21.31 -16.14
C PHE A 185 12.55 21.52 -17.64
N GLY A 186 11.66 22.20 -18.35
CA GLY A 186 11.79 22.42 -19.80
C GLY A 186 11.81 21.10 -20.58
N MET A 187 11.05 20.11 -20.13
CA MET A 187 11.05 18.81 -20.77
C MET A 187 10.18 18.79 -22.03
N GLN A 188 10.54 17.92 -22.97
CA GLN A 188 9.97 17.81 -24.30
C GLN A 188 9.20 16.50 -24.49
N ARG A 189 8.40 16.44 -25.56
CA ARG A 189 7.66 15.25 -25.96
C ARG A 189 8.59 14.03 -26.01
N ASP A 190 8.06 12.89 -25.58
CA ASP A 190 8.74 11.59 -25.58
C ASP A 190 9.95 11.47 -24.64
N GLN A 191 10.33 12.53 -23.90
CA GLN A 191 11.26 12.40 -22.77
C GLN A 191 10.57 11.71 -21.58
N VAL A 192 11.38 11.15 -20.67
CA VAL A 192 10.90 10.40 -19.51
C VAL A 192 11.38 11.06 -18.23
N MET A 193 10.45 11.23 -17.30
CA MET A 193 10.67 11.83 -16.00
C MET A 193 10.60 10.74 -14.93
N LYS A 194 11.64 10.63 -14.10
CA LYS A 194 11.68 9.82 -12.89
C LYS A 194 11.10 10.64 -11.75
N ILE A 195 10.21 10.04 -10.96
CA ILE A 195 9.51 10.67 -9.84
C ILE A 195 9.83 9.85 -8.60
N ILE A 196 10.38 10.49 -7.58
CA ILE A 196 10.77 9.89 -6.32
C ILE A 196 9.90 10.49 -5.23
N ARG A 197 9.03 9.67 -4.63
CA ARG A 197 8.11 10.11 -3.57
C ARG A 197 8.36 9.35 -2.27
N PRO A 198 8.21 9.99 -1.10
CA PRO A 198 8.14 9.26 0.16
C PRO A 198 6.94 8.32 0.12
N SER A 199 7.12 7.13 0.68
CA SER A 199 6.10 6.10 0.77
C SER A 199 6.01 5.65 2.22
N GLU A 200 4.82 5.71 2.79
CA GLU A 200 4.59 5.25 4.17
C GLU A 200 4.87 3.75 4.34
N THR A 201 4.80 2.96 3.27
CA THR A 201 4.99 1.51 3.30
C THR A 201 6.41 1.09 2.90
N ALA A 202 7.01 1.73 1.88
CA ALA A 202 8.31 1.32 1.31
C ALA A 202 9.44 2.30 1.63
N GLY A 203 9.19 3.35 2.43
CA GLY A 203 10.10 4.47 2.65
C GLY A 203 10.21 5.39 1.44
N ARG A 204 10.63 4.87 0.28
CA ARG A 204 10.76 5.62 -0.99
C ARG A 204 10.16 4.82 -2.14
N TYR A 205 9.34 5.47 -2.95
CA TYR A 205 8.75 4.90 -4.16
C TYR A 205 9.21 5.67 -5.40
N VAL A 206 9.67 4.93 -6.41
CA VAL A 206 10.17 5.49 -7.68
C VAL A 206 9.22 5.10 -8.81
N THR A 207 8.78 6.08 -9.60
CA THR A 207 7.98 5.84 -10.82
C THR A 207 8.48 6.67 -11.99
N TYR A 208 8.05 6.31 -13.20
CA TYR A 208 8.51 6.92 -14.45
C TYR A 208 7.32 7.35 -15.30
N ARG A 209 7.37 8.56 -15.86
CA ARG A 209 6.32 9.08 -16.74
C ARG A 209 6.90 9.62 -18.05
N ARG A 210 6.32 9.23 -19.18
CA ARG A 210 6.66 9.76 -20.52
C ARG A 210 5.84 11.00 -20.84
N LEU A 211 6.50 11.99 -21.44
CA LEU A 211 5.86 13.24 -21.81
C LEU A 211 5.06 13.12 -23.10
N GLN A 212 3.83 13.62 -23.06
CA GLN A 212 2.92 13.65 -24.19
C GLN A 212 2.38 15.06 -24.45
N GLN A 213 2.34 15.45 -25.72
CA GLN A 213 1.65 16.65 -26.17
C GLN A 213 0.19 16.31 -26.47
N VAL A 214 -0.75 17.11 -25.96
CA VAL A 214 -2.18 16.98 -26.30
C VAL A 214 -2.32 17.40 -27.76
N GLY A 215 -2.85 16.52 -28.61
CA GLY A 215 -3.25 16.90 -29.97
C GLY A 215 -4.37 17.92 -29.86
N ALA A 216 -4.22 19.07 -30.52
CA ALA A 216 -5.29 20.06 -30.59
C ALA A 216 -6.55 19.40 -31.15
N VAL A 217 -7.63 19.34 -30.36
CA VAL A 217 -8.97 19.04 -30.88
C VAL A 217 -9.38 20.26 -31.69
N GLY A 218 -9.28 20.18 -33.01
CA GLY A 218 -9.80 21.21 -33.91
C GLY A 218 -11.33 21.29 -33.81
N PRO A 219 -11.94 22.48 -33.93
CA PRO A 219 -13.38 22.60 -34.01
C PRO A 219 -13.82 22.21 -35.42
N GLY A 220 -14.31 20.99 -35.59
CA GLY A 220 -14.86 20.56 -36.88
C GLY A 220 -15.06 19.05 -36.97
N ALA A 221 -16.33 18.65 -36.90
CA ALA A 221 -16.96 17.43 -37.44
C ALA A 221 -17.90 16.78 -36.43
N LEU A 222 -19.03 17.45 -36.18
CA LEU A 222 -20.31 16.74 -36.24
C LEU A 222 -20.59 16.55 -37.74
N GLU A 223 -20.51 15.30 -38.22
CA GLU A 223 -21.42 14.71 -39.22
C GLU A 223 -20.86 13.36 -39.70
N ASP A 224 -21.71 12.35 -39.56
CA ASP A 224 -21.95 11.19 -40.42
C ASP A 224 -20.79 10.54 -41.20
N GLY A 225 -20.59 9.24 -40.91
CA GLY A 225 -19.92 8.33 -41.82
C GLY A 225 -19.23 7.17 -41.09
N ARG A 226 -19.95 6.07 -40.87
CA ARG A 226 -19.32 4.79 -40.56
C ARG A 226 -18.51 4.33 -41.77
N PRO A 227 -17.25 3.88 -41.60
CA PRO A 227 -16.64 2.93 -42.53
C PRO A 227 -16.60 1.55 -41.88
N GLN A 228 -17.24 0.58 -42.54
CA GLN A 228 -16.97 -0.84 -42.35
C GLN A 228 -15.50 -1.12 -42.68
N ALA A 229 -14.80 -1.84 -41.81
CA ALA A 229 -13.49 -2.41 -42.13
C ALA A 229 -13.59 -3.94 -42.08
N GLN A 230 -13.44 -4.56 -43.25
CA GLN A 230 -13.19 -5.99 -43.44
C GLN A 230 -11.80 -6.39 -42.90
N PRO A 231 -11.58 -7.66 -42.52
CA PRO A 231 -10.31 -8.11 -41.96
C PRO A 231 -9.28 -8.39 -43.07
N PRO A 232 -7.99 -8.10 -42.89
CA PRO A 232 -6.96 -8.65 -43.77
C PRO A 232 -6.41 -9.98 -43.25
N ALA A 233 -6.16 -10.82 -44.25
CA ALA A 233 -5.70 -12.19 -44.29
C ALA A 233 -4.49 -12.58 -43.43
N ALA A 234 -4.46 -13.89 -43.16
CA ALA A 234 -3.38 -14.65 -42.54
C ALA A 234 -2.00 -14.41 -43.19
N LEU A 235 -0.99 -14.28 -42.34
CA LEU A 235 0.41 -14.56 -42.69
C LEU A 235 0.86 -15.77 -41.87
N THR A 236 1.02 -16.88 -42.57
CA THR A 236 1.67 -18.12 -42.14
C THR A 236 3.18 -17.92 -42.13
N GLY A 237 3.83 -18.25 -41.01
CA GLY A 237 5.28 -18.27 -40.87
C GLY A 237 5.69 -18.65 -39.46
N ASP A 238 5.87 -19.95 -39.23
CA ASP A 238 6.29 -20.56 -37.97
C ASP A 238 7.70 -20.13 -37.54
N VAL A 239 7.80 -19.60 -36.31
CA VAL A 239 8.91 -19.86 -35.39
C VAL A 239 8.34 -19.90 -33.95
N SER A 240 8.17 -21.11 -33.42
CA SER A 240 7.92 -21.44 -32.01
C SER A 240 9.18 -21.07 -31.18
N PHE A 241 9.12 -20.42 -30.01
CA PHE A 241 8.60 -20.89 -28.71
C PHE A 241 8.19 -19.72 -27.77
N LEU A 242 6.97 -19.83 -27.21
CA LEU A 242 6.37 -19.25 -25.97
C LEU A 242 6.45 -17.74 -25.65
N PRO A 243 5.29 -17.02 -25.74
CA PRO A 243 4.75 -16.34 -24.55
C PRO A 243 3.21 -16.36 -24.49
N LEU A 244 2.63 -17.20 -23.63
CA LEU A 244 1.23 -17.07 -23.22
C LEU A 244 1.14 -16.26 -21.93
N LEU A 245 0.83 -14.97 -22.03
CA LEU A 245 0.10 -14.16 -21.04
C LEU A 245 -0.17 -12.68 -21.42
N PRO A 246 -0.24 -12.26 -22.71
CA PRO A 246 -0.95 -11.01 -23.05
C PRO A 246 -2.39 -11.19 -23.57
N LEU A 247 -2.96 -12.39 -23.59
CA LEU A 247 -4.21 -12.69 -24.33
C LEU A 247 -5.44 -13.04 -23.48
N LEU A 248 -5.51 -12.60 -22.22
CA LEU A 248 -6.52 -13.11 -21.30
C LEU A 248 -7.22 -12.05 -20.43
N THR A 249 -6.69 -10.84 -20.26
CA THR A 249 -7.37 -9.79 -19.47
C THR A 249 -8.07 -8.78 -20.37
N ARG A 250 -9.38 -8.58 -20.17
CA ARG A 250 -10.15 -7.53 -20.85
C ARG A 250 -10.42 -6.41 -19.86
N LYS A 251 -10.13 -5.15 -20.23
CA LYS A 251 -10.66 -4.01 -19.46
C LYS A 251 -12.17 -4.05 -19.53
N MET A 252 -12.84 -3.78 -18.42
CA MET A 252 -14.29 -3.84 -18.36
C MET A 252 -14.96 -2.88 -19.36
N ALA A 253 -14.28 -1.78 -19.70
CA ALA A 253 -14.68 -0.84 -20.76
C ALA A 253 -14.78 -1.46 -22.17
N ASP A 254 -13.99 -2.52 -22.44
CA ASP A 254 -13.88 -3.17 -23.75
C ASP A 254 -14.70 -4.49 -23.82
N ALA A 255 -15.41 -4.84 -22.74
CA ALA A 255 -16.12 -6.11 -22.57
C ALA A 255 -17.50 -6.18 -23.25
N ARG A 256 -17.73 -5.44 -24.35
CA ARG A 256 -19.00 -5.45 -25.10
C ARG A 256 -19.33 -6.80 -25.74
N SER A 257 -18.36 -7.72 -25.80
CA SER A 257 -18.49 -9.07 -26.36
C SER A 257 -18.59 -10.18 -25.29
N ALA A 258 -18.65 -9.84 -24.00
CA ALA A 258 -18.87 -10.81 -22.92
C ALA A 258 -20.34 -11.24 -22.85
N ARG A 259 -20.63 -12.42 -22.28
CA ARG A 259 -22.03 -12.86 -22.11
C ARG A 259 -22.73 -11.96 -21.09
N PRO A 260 -24.00 -11.56 -21.29
CA PRO A 260 -24.71 -10.67 -20.37
C PRO A 260 -24.71 -11.16 -18.91
N SER A 261 -24.80 -12.48 -18.68
CA SER A 261 -24.76 -13.06 -17.34
C SER A 261 -23.41 -12.90 -16.63
N GLU A 262 -22.29 -13.00 -17.37
CA GLU A 262 -20.94 -12.82 -16.81
C GLU A 262 -20.70 -11.37 -16.43
N LEU A 263 -21.19 -10.45 -17.27
CA LEU A 263 -21.09 -9.01 -17.04
C LEU A 263 -21.90 -8.58 -15.81
N HIS A 264 -23.12 -9.11 -15.66
CA HIS A 264 -23.97 -8.87 -14.50
C HIS A 264 -23.32 -9.35 -13.20
N SER A 265 -22.81 -10.58 -13.18
CA SER A 265 -22.09 -11.14 -12.02
C SER A 265 -20.83 -10.33 -11.69
N ALA A 266 -20.09 -9.89 -12.71
CA ALA A 266 -18.92 -9.05 -12.50
C ALA A 266 -19.29 -7.68 -11.91
N LEU A 267 -20.32 -7.02 -12.42
CA LEU A 267 -20.79 -5.73 -11.90
C LEU A 267 -21.22 -5.81 -10.44
N ARG A 268 -21.99 -6.84 -10.10
CA ARG A 268 -22.41 -7.09 -8.72
C ARG A 268 -21.19 -7.30 -7.81
N LEU A 269 -20.23 -8.11 -8.24
CA LEU A 269 -19.01 -8.36 -7.48
C LEU A 269 -18.17 -7.08 -7.31
N VAL A 270 -18.06 -6.21 -8.32
CA VAL A 270 -17.38 -4.91 -8.18
C VAL A 270 -18.09 -4.04 -7.13
N LEU A 271 -19.41 -3.94 -7.19
CA LEU A 271 -20.20 -3.16 -6.23
C LEU A 271 -20.02 -3.70 -4.80
N ASP A 272 -20.10 -5.02 -4.64
CA ASP A 272 -19.93 -5.70 -3.35
C ASP A 272 -18.53 -5.47 -2.77
N VAL A 273 -17.48 -5.60 -3.59
CA VAL A 273 -16.08 -5.36 -3.16
C VAL A 273 -15.88 -3.92 -2.67
N HIS A 274 -16.45 -2.92 -3.35
CA HIS A 274 -16.29 -1.52 -2.92
C HIS A 274 -17.14 -1.18 -1.70
N GLY A 275 -18.34 -1.77 -1.56
CA GLY A 275 -19.15 -1.65 -0.35
C GLY A 275 -18.44 -2.26 0.86
N PHE A 276 -17.88 -3.46 0.68
CA PHE A 276 -17.07 -4.11 1.69
C PHE A 276 -15.84 -3.28 2.08
N GLN A 277 -15.08 -2.77 1.10
CA GLN A 277 -13.91 -1.92 1.38
C GLN A 277 -14.28 -0.67 2.18
N LEU A 278 -15.41 -0.02 1.85
CA LEU A 278 -15.86 1.20 2.50
C LEU A 278 -16.10 1.01 4.01
N PHE A 279 -16.69 -0.12 4.41
CA PHE A 279 -17.07 -0.38 5.79
C PHE A 279 -16.06 -1.21 6.58
N PHE A 280 -15.40 -2.18 5.94
CA PHE A 280 -14.60 -3.22 6.62
C PHE A 280 -13.10 -3.15 6.37
N CYS A 281 -12.66 -2.52 5.29
CA CYS A 281 -11.23 -2.30 5.10
C CYS A 281 -10.76 -1.03 5.85
N PRO A 282 -9.49 -0.98 6.27
CA PRO A 282 -8.89 0.25 6.80
C PRO A 282 -8.85 1.37 5.76
N VAL A 283 -8.73 1.00 4.48
CA VAL A 283 -8.62 1.90 3.33
C VAL A 283 -9.56 1.38 2.23
N PHE A 284 -10.30 2.26 1.57
CA PHE A 284 -11.10 1.92 0.39
C PHE A 284 -10.59 2.65 -0.86
N ASN A 285 -10.73 2.00 -2.02
CA ASN A 285 -10.43 2.58 -3.32
C ASN A 285 -11.53 3.56 -3.75
N ALA A 286 -11.17 4.82 -3.97
CA ALA A 286 -12.11 5.89 -4.31
C ALA A 286 -12.16 6.23 -5.82
N ASP A 287 -11.42 5.51 -6.67
CA ASP A 287 -11.39 5.75 -8.13
C ASP A 287 -11.53 4.46 -8.96
N PRO A 288 -12.63 3.70 -8.79
CA PRO A 288 -12.87 2.46 -9.53
C PRO A 288 -13.42 2.72 -10.94
N HIS A 289 -12.72 3.54 -11.73
CA HIS A 289 -13.13 3.81 -13.09
C HIS A 289 -12.95 2.56 -13.97
N PRO A 290 -13.70 2.40 -15.08
CA PRO A 290 -13.68 1.16 -15.89
C PRO A 290 -12.30 0.75 -16.41
N GLY A 291 -11.39 1.72 -16.62
CA GLY A 291 -10.01 1.45 -17.01
C GLY A 291 -9.12 0.77 -15.95
N ASN A 292 -9.58 0.76 -14.69
CA ASN A 292 -8.92 0.22 -13.50
C ASN A 292 -9.51 -1.12 -13.05
N ILE A 293 -10.50 -1.62 -13.79
CA ILE A 293 -11.17 -2.89 -13.51
C ILE A 293 -10.88 -3.83 -14.67
N LEU A 294 -10.14 -4.89 -14.37
CA LEU A 294 -9.76 -5.95 -15.29
C LEU A 294 -10.67 -7.16 -15.06
N MET A 295 -11.25 -7.68 -16.14
CA MET A 295 -11.93 -8.96 -16.14
C MET A 295 -10.93 -10.03 -16.56
N MET A 296 -10.71 -10.99 -15.68
CA MET A 296 -9.83 -12.13 -15.90
C MET A 296 -10.62 -13.25 -16.62
N PRO A 297 -9.97 -14.15 -17.38
CA PRO A 297 -10.67 -15.20 -18.13
C PRO A 297 -11.34 -16.25 -17.26
N ASP A 298 -10.85 -16.41 -16.03
CA ASP A 298 -11.38 -17.32 -15.03
C ASP A 298 -12.56 -16.72 -14.25
N GLY A 299 -13.07 -15.55 -14.67
CA GLY A 299 -14.18 -14.86 -14.04
C GLY A 299 -13.79 -14.02 -12.82
N ARG A 300 -12.50 -13.97 -12.45
CA ARG A 300 -12.03 -13.06 -11.39
C ARG A 300 -11.98 -11.61 -11.87
N ILE A 301 -11.98 -10.70 -10.89
CA ILE A 301 -11.82 -9.26 -11.12
C ILE A 301 -10.48 -8.81 -10.57
N GLY A 302 -9.67 -8.19 -11.42
CA GLY A 302 -8.47 -7.49 -11.03
C GLY A 302 -8.76 -6.01 -10.85
N LEU A 303 -8.53 -5.48 -9.64
CA LEU A 303 -8.50 -4.04 -9.43
C LEU A 303 -7.06 -3.56 -9.56
N ILE A 304 -6.85 -2.54 -10.38
CA ILE A 304 -5.56 -1.90 -10.57
C ILE A 304 -5.68 -0.41 -10.25
N ASP A 305 -4.55 0.25 -10.06
CA ASP A 305 -4.47 1.69 -9.76
C ASP A 305 -5.28 2.12 -8.53
N PHE A 306 -4.64 1.98 -7.37
CA PHE A 306 -5.10 2.47 -6.07
C PHE A 306 -4.61 3.91 -5.79
N GLY A 307 -4.44 4.71 -6.86
CA GLY A 307 -3.90 6.06 -6.78
C GLY A 307 -4.75 7.05 -5.99
N GLN A 308 -6.04 6.75 -5.78
CA GLN A 308 -6.95 7.50 -4.92
C GLN A 308 -7.61 6.56 -3.90
N CYS A 309 -7.14 6.62 -2.67
CA CYS A 309 -7.58 5.78 -1.56
C CYS A 309 -7.87 6.64 -0.33
N ARG A 310 -8.76 6.18 0.56
CA ARG A 310 -9.09 6.91 1.78
C ARG A 310 -9.36 6.00 2.98
N ARG A 311 -8.95 6.45 4.16
CA ARG A 311 -9.37 5.90 5.46
C ARG A 311 -10.62 6.66 5.94
N LEU A 312 -11.58 5.93 6.50
CA LEU A 312 -12.78 6.51 7.12
C LEU A 312 -12.77 6.23 8.62
N SER A 313 -13.05 7.24 9.43
CA SER A 313 -13.27 7.05 10.87
C SER A 313 -14.56 6.27 11.13
N SER A 314 -14.72 5.72 12.33
CA SER A 314 -15.97 5.03 12.71
C SER A 314 -17.17 5.98 12.65
N GLU A 315 -17.01 7.25 13.01
CA GLU A 315 -18.08 8.25 12.90
C GLU A 315 -18.46 8.53 11.44
N GLU A 316 -17.47 8.69 10.55
CA GLU A 316 -17.70 8.88 9.11
C GLU A 316 -18.41 7.67 8.50
N LYS A 317 -18.01 6.45 8.88
CA LYS A 317 -18.68 5.20 8.47
C LYS A 317 -20.12 5.14 8.98
N ALA A 318 -20.38 5.52 10.24
CA ALA A 318 -21.74 5.55 10.80
C ALA A 318 -22.66 6.54 10.09
N GLY A 319 -22.14 7.74 9.81
CA GLY A 319 -22.86 8.75 9.03
C GLY A 319 -23.23 8.25 7.65
N LEU A 320 -22.26 7.68 6.91
CA LEU A 320 -22.50 7.10 5.59
C LEU A 320 -23.46 5.90 5.64
N ALA A 321 -23.35 5.03 6.64
CA ALA A 321 -24.21 3.86 6.78
C ALA A 321 -25.68 4.25 6.95
N ARG A 322 -25.97 5.20 7.86
CA ARG A 322 -27.32 5.73 8.07
C ARG A 322 -27.86 6.43 6.84
N LEU A 323 -27.01 7.19 6.13
CA LEU A 323 -27.41 7.82 4.88
C LEU A 323 -27.82 6.79 3.81
N LEU A 324 -27.04 5.73 3.62
CA LEU A 324 -27.37 4.69 2.63
C LEU A 324 -28.68 3.97 2.99
N GLN A 325 -28.90 3.63 4.26
CA GLN A 325 -30.17 3.07 4.74
C GLN A 325 -31.36 3.99 4.52
N ALA A 326 -31.22 5.29 4.74
CA ALA A 326 -32.30 6.24 4.49
C ALA A 326 -32.61 6.34 2.98
N VAL A 327 -31.57 6.32 2.13
CA VAL A 327 -31.73 6.45 0.67
C VAL A 327 -32.44 5.25 0.03
N THR A 328 -32.35 4.05 0.60
CA THR A 328 -33.07 2.87 0.07
C THR A 328 -34.58 2.91 0.35
N LYS A 329 -35.05 3.76 1.27
CA LYS A 329 -36.48 3.91 1.56
C LYS A 329 -37.22 4.56 0.38
N PRO A 330 -38.41 4.07 -0.01
CA PRO A 330 -39.25 4.71 -1.02
C PRO A 330 -39.55 6.17 -0.66
N ARG A 331 -39.80 7.04 -1.66
CA ARG A 331 -40.08 8.46 -1.39
C ARG A 331 -41.41 8.62 -0.66
N SER A 332 -41.34 9.26 0.49
CA SER A 332 -42.46 9.83 1.25
C SER A 332 -41.96 11.08 1.96
N PRO A 333 -42.84 11.99 2.43
CA PRO A 333 -42.43 13.14 3.23
C PRO A 333 -41.56 12.77 4.44
N GLU A 334 -41.86 11.65 5.09
CA GLU A 334 -41.13 11.12 6.24
C GLU A 334 -39.76 10.57 5.83
N ALA A 335 -39.70 9.77 4.75
CA ALA A 335 -38.44 9.22 4.26
C ALA A 335 -37.51 10.30 3.71
N ASP A 336 -38.03 11.31 3.03
CA ASP A 336 -37.22 12.43 2.52
C ASP A 336 -36.69 13.29 3.67
N ARG A 337 -37.49 13.47 4.74
CA ARG A 337 -37.00 14.08 5.98
C ARG A 337 -35.83 13.29 6.58
N GLU A 338 -35.95 11.98 6.66
CA GLU A 338 -34.89 11.11 7.20
C GLU A 338 -33.62 11.15 6.34
N VAL A 339 -33.74 11.14 5.01
CA VAL A 339 -32.59 11.28 4.10
C VAL A 339 -31.91 12.63 4.29
N ALA A 340 -32.67 13.72 4.37
CA ALA A 340 -32.11 15.06 4.58
C ALA A 340 -31.36 15.16 5.92
N GLU A 341 -31.98 14.67 7.00
CA GLU A 341 -31.36 14.62 8.33
C GLU A 341 -30.09 13.75 8.30
N ALA A 342 -30.14 12.54 7.73
CA ALA A 342 -28.97 11.66 7.65
C ALA A 342 -27.84 12.28 6.82
N PHE A 343 -28.16 13.02 5.75
CA PHE A 343 -27.16 13.69 4.92
C PHE A 343 -26.48 14.84 5.67
N GLU A 344 -27.25 15.63 6.41
CA GLU A 344 -26.71 16.69 7.26
C GLU A 344 -25.79 16.12 8.37
N HIS A 345 -26.15 14.97 8.96
CA HIS A 345 -25.32 14.28 9.96
C HIS A 345 -23.98 13.77 9.42
N THR A 346 -23.80 13.68 8.09
CA THR A 346 -22.47 13.42 7.51
C THR A 346 -21.56 14.66 7.50
N GLY A 347 -22.05 15.80 8.00
CA GLY A 347 -21.36 17.08 8.04
C GLY A 347 -21.59 17.95 6.79
N VAL A 348 -22.46 17.51 5.87
CA VAL A 348 -22.83 18.31 4.69
C VAL A 348 -23.76 19.44 5.11
N LYS A 349 -23.47 20.67 4.68
CA LYS A 349 -24.30 21.85 4.94
C LYS A 349 -24.73 22.52 3.65
N SER A 350 -26.00 22.90 3.58
CA SER A 350 -26.51 23.77 2.52
C SER A 350 -26.67 25.22 3.00
N GLN A 351 -26.84 26.16 2.08
CA GLN A 351 -26.95 27.58 2.40
C GLN A 351 -28.25 27.90 3.13
N HIS A 352 -29.36 27.24 2.76
CA HIS A 352 -30.70 27.53 3.28
C HIS A 352 -31.31 26.38 4.08
N GLY A 353 -30.64 25.23 4.17
CA GLY A 353 -31.18 24.04 4.83
C GLY A 353 -32.43 23.49 4.15
N ASP A 354 -32.60 23.71 2.83
CA ASP A 354 -33.79 23.26 2.12
C ASP A 354 -33.88 21.72 2.15
N ARG A 355 -34.93 21.20 2.80
CA ARG A 355 -35.07 19.76 3.05
C ARG A 355 -35.31 18.97 1.78
N GLU A 356 -36.04 19.54 0.82
CA GLU A 356 -36.32 18.85 -0.45
C GLU A 356 -35.02 18.68 -1.26
N PHE A 357 -34.19 19.73 -1.28
CA PHE A 357 -32.85 19.70 -1.85
C PHE A 357 -31.92 18.70 -1.13
N MET A 358 -31.89 18.74 0.21
CA MET A 358 -31.05 17.86 1.03
C MET A 358 -31.48 16.39 0.98
N ALA A 359 -32.75 16.10 0.68
CA ALA A 359 -33.24 14.73 0.44
C ALA A 359 -32.95 14.24 -0.99
N LEU A 360 -33.08 15.13 -1.98
CA LEU A 360 -32.94 14.79 -3.39
C LEU A 360 -31.48 14.48 -3.78
N LEU A 361 -30.51 15.26 -3.28
CA LEU A 361 -29.10 15.09 -3.62
C LEU A 361 -28.58 13.68 -3.31
N PRO A 362 -28.70 13.12 -2.09
CA PRO A 362 -28.24 11.78 -1.78
C PRO A 362 -28.91 10.69 -2.63
N ARG A 363 -30.19 10.85 -2.98
CA ARG A 363 -30.90 9.93 -3.87
C ARG A 363 -30.31 9.97 -5.28
N LEU A 364 -29.99 11.16 -5.79
CA LEU A 364 -29.25 11.30 -7.04
C LEU A 364 -27.83 10.77 -6.96
N MET A 365 -27.21 10.75 -5.78
CA MET A 365 -25.84 10.30 -5.60
C MET A 365 -25.75 8.76 -5.52
N PHE A 366 -26.65 8.11 -4.80
CA PHE A 366 -26.52 6.69 -4.44
C PHE A 366 -27.65 5.77 -4.94
N SER A 367 -28.82 6.29 -5.30
CA SER A 367 -29.94 5.46 -5.77
C SER A 367 -29.94 5.26 -7.30
N ARG A 368 -30.94 4.51 -7.80
CA ARG A 368 -31.19 4.30 -9.24
C ARG A 368 -31.50 5.63 -9.92
N LEU A 369 -31.09 5.81 -11.17
CA LEU A 369 -31.54 6.96 -11.95
C LEU A 369 -32.95 6.72 -12.46
N GLN A 370 -33.94 7.40 -11.87
CA GLN A 370 -35.32 7.32 -12.33
C GLN A 370 -35.58 8.34 -13.44
N ALA A 371 -36.29 7.93 -14.50
CA ALA A 371 -36.62 8.81 -15.62
C ALA A 371 -37.52 9.97 -15.17
N GLU A 372 -38.36 9.73 -14.17
CA GLU A 372 -39.24 10.69 -13.51
C GLU A 372 -38.43 11.85 -12.88
N TRP A 373 -37.20 11.60 -12.42
CA TRP A 373 -36.33 12.64 -11.86
C TRP A 373 -35.69 13.50 -12.96
N LEU A 374 -35.54 12.97 -14.17
CA LEU A 374 -35.01 13.70 -15.32
C LEU A 374 -36.10 14.46 -16.09
N GLN A 375 -37.37 14.05 -15.92
CA GLN A 375 -38.55 14.63 -16.57
C GLN A 375 -39.25 15.70 -15.70
N GLY A 376 -39.10 15.64 -14.37
CA GLY A 376 -39.59 16.68 -13.45
C GLY A 376 -38.63 17.87 -13.31
N ASP A 377 -39.08 18.91 -12.61
CA ASP A 377 -38.36 20.16 -12.34
C ASP A 377 -37.21 19.99 -11.31
N ILE A 378 -36.40 18.94 -11.47
CA ILE A 378 -35.21 18.69 -10.66
C ILE A 378 -34.24 19.87 -10.66
N LYS A 379 -34.21 20.60 -11.79
CA LYS A 379 -33.45 21.83 -11.95
C LYS A 379 -34.02 22.96 -11.09
N GLU A 380 -35.31 22.99 -10.78
CA GLU A 380 -35.86 23.95 -9.82
C GLU A 380 -35.45 23.59 -8.40
N VAL A 381 -35.61 22.33 -7.99
CA VAL A 381 -35.21 21.89 -6.64
C VAL A 381 -33.70 22.11 -6.41
N LEU A 382 -32.86 21.77 -7.39
CA LEU A 382 -31.40 22.03 -7.32
C LEU A 382 -31.01 23.52 -7.40
N ARG A 383 -31.94 24.41 -7.79
CA ARG A 383 -31.72 25.87 -7.75
C ARG A 383 -32.18 26.51 -6.44
N LYS A 384 -33.04 25.84 -5.65
CA LYS A 384 -33.56 26.36 -4.38
C LYS A 384 -32.46 26.58 -3.34
N ASP A 385 -31.40 25.77 -3.39
CA ASP A 385 -30.32 25.81 -2.41
C ASP A 385 -28.98 25.37 -3.04
N ARG A 386 -27.88 25.53 -2.30
CA ARG A 386 -26.55 25.05 -2.70
C ARG A 386 -25.78 24.54 -1.49
N ILE A 387 -24.93 23.54 -1.72
CA ILE A 387 -24.00 23.03 -0.71
C ILE A 387 -22.91 24.08 -0.45
N VAL A 388 -22.69 24.42 0.81
CA VAL A 388 -21.63 25.33 1.28
C VAL A 388 -20.49 24.59 1.96
N GLU A 389 -20.76 23.43 2.56
CA GLU A 389 -19.76 22.56 3.16
C GLU A 389 -20.02 21.12 2.70
N PHE A 390 -19.00 20.50 2.10
CA PHE A 390 -19.10 19.13 1.60
C PHE A 390 -17.89 18.33 2.09
N PRO A 391 -18.03 17.57 3.19
CA PRO A 391 -16.93 16.80 3.76
C PRO A 391 -16.34 15.81 2.77
N ILE A 392 -15.02 15.75 2.76
CA ILE A 392 -14.25 15.02 1.76
C ILE A 392 -14.50 13.49 1.81
N HIS A 393 -14.88 12.92 2.96
CA HIS A 393 -15.26 11.50 3.03
C HIS A 393 -16.55 11.21 2.26
N VAL A 394 -17.55 12.09 2.33
CA VAL A 394 -18.80 11.96 1.57
C VAL A 394 -18.55 12.16 0.08
N VAL A 395 -17.70 13.13 -0.29
CA VAL A 395 -17.28 13.34 -1.69
C VAL A 395 -16.63 12.10 -2.27
N MET A 396 -15.74 11.43 -1.52
CA MET A 396 -15.04 10.22 -1.98
C MET A 396 -15.99 9.02 -2.10
N ALA A 397 -16.87 8.81 -1.13
CA ALA A 397 -17.89 7.76 -1.20
C ALA A 397 -18.85 7.99 -2.39
N TYR A 398 -19.29 9.22 -2.59
CA TYR A 398 -20.12 9.62 -3.72
C TYR A 398 -19.42 9.42 -5.07
N ARG A 399 -18.18 9.89 -5.21
CA ARG A 399 -17.41 9.74 -6.45
C ARG A 399 -17.27 8.27 -6.84
N THR A 400 -16.99 7.42 -5.86
CA THR A 400 -16.92 5.96 -6.02
C THR A 400 -18.25 5.41 -6.53
N ALA A 401 -19.35 5.75 -5.85
CA ALA A 401 -20.70 5.35 -6.26
C ALA A 401 -21.05 5.83 -7.67
N MET A 402 -20.69 7.07 -8.02
CA MET A 402 -20.96 7.67 -9.32
C MET A 402 -20.20 6.96 -10.45
N LEU A 403 -18.92 6.61 -10.24
CA LEU A 403 -18.11 5.87 -11.21
C LEU A 403 -18.64 4.46 -11.45
N LEU A 404 -18.99 3.75 -10.37
CA LEU A 404 -19.55 2.40 -10.45
C LEU A 404 -20.94 2.40 -11.08
N ARG A 405 -21.79 3.37 -10.74
CA ARG A 405 -23.11 3.52 -11.36
C ARG A 405 -23.00 3.92 -12.82
N GLY A 406 -22.05 4.81 -13.17
CA GLY A 406 -21.76 5.16 -14.56
C GLY A 406 -21.35 3.94 -15.40
N LEU A 407 -20.52 3.06 -14.83
CA LEU A 407 -20.16 1.78 -15.43
C LEU A 407 -21.38 0.87 -15.61
N CYS A 408 -22.25 0.72 -14.60
CA CYS A 408 -23.48 -0.06 -14.73
C CYS A 408 -24.38 0.48 -15.86
N LEU A 409 -24.55 1.80 -15.96
CA LEU A 409 -25.38 2.44 -16.99
C LEU A 409 -24.82 2.25 -18.40
N VAL A 410 -23.50 2.34 -18.59
CA VAL A 410 -22.85 2.04 -19.88
C VAL A 410 -23.15 0.61 -20.33
N LEU A 411 -23.34 -0.29 -19.38
CA LEU A 411 -23.66 -1.69 -19.59
C LEU A 411 -25.17 -1.97 -19.53
N GLN A 412 -25.99 -0.92 -19.63
CA GLN A 412 -27.46 -0.95 -19.66
C GLN A 412 -28.12 -1.48 -18.37
N GLU A 413 -27.43 -1.38 -17.23
CA GLU A 413 -27.97 -1.70 -15.91
C GLU A 413 -28.18 -0.44 -15.06
N ASN A 414 -29.41 -0.22 -14.59
CA ASN A 414 -29.75 0.87 -13.68
C ASN A 414 -29.74 0.40 -12.23
N THR A 415 -28.53 0.25 -11.68
CA THR A 415 -28.30 -0.30 -10.34
C THR A 415 -28.24 0.79 -9.27
N SER A 416 -28.86 0.52 -8.12
CA SER A 416 -28.76 1.36 -6.92
C SER A 416 -27.51 0.98 -6.14
N VAL A 417 -26.58 1.93 -5.98
CA VAL A 417 -25.40 1.72 -5.13
C VAL A 417 -25.81 1.66 -3.67
N ALA A 418 -26.81 2.44 -3.26
CA ALA A 418 -27.38 2.38 -1.93
C ALA A 418 -27.91 0.98 -1.62
N GLU A 419 -28.73 0.37 -2.48
CA GLU A 419 -29.22 -1.00 -2.25
C GLU A 419 -28.08 -2.03 -2.21
N ALA A 420 -27.04 -1.85 -3.03
CA ALA A 420 -25.89 -2.75 -3.04
C ALA A 420 -25.02 -2.62 -1.77
N TRP A 421 -24.88 -1.41 -1.23
CA TRP A 421 -23.99 -1.13 -0.10
C TRP A 421 -24.69 -1.17 1.26
N THR A 422 -26.01 -1.00 1.32
CA THR A 422 -26.80 -1.04 2.55
C THR A 422 -26.63 -2.34 3.35
N PRO A 423 -26.55 -3.55 2.77
CA PRO A 423 -26.27 -4.75 3.55
C PRO A 423 -24.94 -4.70 4.31
N TRP A 424 -23.90 -4.10 3.71
CA TRP A 424 -22.61 -3.89 4.37
C TRP A 424 -22.69 -2.81 5.45
N ALA A 425 -23.43 -1.73 5.18
CA ALA A 425 -23.70 -0.66 6.13
C ALA A 425 -24.48 -1.13 7.36
N GLU A 426 -25.53 -1.94 7.16
CA GLU A 426 -26.33 -2.57 8.21
C GLU A 426 -25.48 -3.50 9.06
N ARG A 427 -24.68 -4.35 8.41
CA ARG A 427 -23.76 -5.24 9.11
C ARG A 427 -22.80 -4.46 10.00
N TRP A 428 -22.22 -3.38 9.47
CA TRP A 428 -21.30 -2.53 10.20
C TRP A 428 -21.99 -1.78 11.37
N LEU A 429 -23.20 -1.24 11.16
CA LEU A 429 -23.98 -0.58 12.21
C LEU A 429 -24.40 -1.54 13.32
N ASN A 430 -24.79 -2.76 12.97
CA ASN A 430 -25.18 -3.79 13.93
C ASN A 430 -23.98 -4.25 14.79
N GLN A 431 -22.77 -4.23 14.23
CA GLN A 431 -21.54 -4.48 15.00
C GLN A 431 -21.13 -3.27 15.85
N ALA A 432 -21.36 -2.05 15.38
CA ALA A 432 -21.13 -0.81 16.16
C ALA A 432 -22.18 -0.58 17.26
N GLY A 433 -23.35 -1.22 17.16
CA GLY A 433 -24.46 -1.14 18.12
C GLY A 433 -24.39 -2.15 19.28
N ASP A 434 -23.45 -3.10 19.27
CA ASP A 434 -23.24 -4.05 20.39
C ASP A 434 -22.28 -3.48 21.44
N ASP A 435 -22.43 -2.18 21.76
CA ASP A 435 -21.95 -1.56 22.99
C ASP A 435 -22.81 -2.07 24.17
N ARG A 436 -22.70 -3.37 24.48
CA ARG A 436 -23.05 -3.86 25.81
C ARG A 436 -21.95 -3.42 26.77
N PRO A 437 -22.30 -2.82 27.93
CA PRO A 437 -21.31 -2.28 28.85
C PRO A 437 -20.41 -3.42 29.34
N ARG A 438 -19.12 -3.36 28.97
CA ARG A 438 -18.08 -4.20 29.57
C ARG A 438 -18.16 -4.01 31.09
N HIS A 439 -18.39 -5.13 31.77
CA HIS A 439 -18.79 -5.23 33.17
C HIS A 439 -18.12 -4.18 34.08
N SER A 440 -18.99 -3.42 34.74
CA SER A 440 -18.69 -2.61 35.91
C SER A 440 -18.08 -3.46 37.01
N VAL A 441 -16.98 -2.98 37.56
CA VAL A 441 -16.41 -3.36 38.86
C VAL A 441 -17.53 -3.39 39.91
N HIS A 442 -17.91 -4.59 40.37
CA HIS A 442 -18.60 -4.75 41.64
C HIS A 442 -17.60 -5.15 42.72
N ALA A 443 -17.24 -4.14 43.51
CA ALA A 443 -16.65 -4.31 44.82
C ALA A 443 -17.74 -4.70 45.85
N GLY A 444 -17.43 -5.70 46.69
CA GLY A 444 -18.01 -5.88 48.03
C GLY A 444 -19.02 -7.01 48.19
N GLY A 445 -18.64 -8.07 48.93
CA GLY A 445 -19.57 -9.12 49.37
C GLY A 445 -18.93 -10.38 49.97
N ASP A 446 -18.26 -10.21 51.09
CA ASP A 446 -17.59 -11.16 52.02
C ASP A 446 -18.17 -12.60 52.16
N CYS A 447 -17.27 -13.62 52.17
CA CYS A 447 -17.23 -14.75 53.14
C CYS A 447 -15.90 -15.54 52.95
N ARG A 448 -14.79 -15.35 53.70
CA ARG A 448 -14.45 -15.78 55.10
C ARG A 448 -14.72 -17.29 55.34
N VAL A 449 -13.83 -18.20 55.78
CA VAL A 449 -12.53 -18.24 56.53
C VAL A 449 -11.92 -19.65 56.26
N PHE A 450 -10.61 -19.90 56.09
CA PHE A 450 -9.67 -20.20 57.20
C PHE A 450 -8.18 -20.11 56.85
N ARG A 451 -7.47 -19.49 57.81
CA ARG A 451 -6.02 -19.26 57.92
C ARG A 451 -5.25 -20.49 58.42
N HIS A 452 -3.98 -20.59 57.99
CA HIS A 452 -2.77 -20.67 58.83
C HIS A 452 -1.62 -19.98 58.04
N CYS A 453 -1.12 -18.79 58.42
CA CYS A 453 0.08 -18.52 59.28
C CYS A 453 1.36 -19.24 58.78
N ARG A 454 2.48 -18.59 58.38
CA ARG A 454 3.22 -17.43 58.94
C ARG A 454 4.15 -16.71 57.91
N THR A 455 4.45 -15.44 58.20
CA THR A 455 5.47 -14.48 57.68
C THR A 455 6.92 -14.93 57.99
N ILE A 456 8.03 -14.59 57.28
CA ILE A 456 8.70 -13.27 57.03
C ILE A 456 9.71 -13.37 55.84
N SER A 457 9.71 -12.32 54.99
CA SER A 457 10.73 -11.64 54.14
C SER A 457 11.96 -12.31 53.46
N VAL A 458 12.00 -12.07 52.14
CA VAL A 458 13.08 -11.54 51.25
C VAL A 458 14.41 -12.29 51.12
N LEU A 459 14.68 -12.82 49.92
CA LEU A 459 15.84 -12.46 49.06
C LEU A 459 15.71 -13.09 47.66
N ALA A 460 16.33 -12.42 46.70
CA ALA A 460 16.14 -12.53 45.26
C ALA A 460 17.22 -13.37 44.54
N VAL A 461 16.93 -13.74 43.28
CA VAL A 461 17.85 -14.07 42.16
C VAL A 461 18.51 -15.47 42.25
N SER A 462 18.60 -16.31 41.21
CA SER A 462 18.85 -16.08 39.78
C SER A 462 18.33 -17.22 38.90
N VAL A 463 17.82 -16.89 37.71
CA VAL A 463 17.84 -17.77 36.53
C VAL A 463 18.35 -16.92 35.36
N SER A 464 19.49 -17.32 34.81
CA SER A 464 20.15 -16.69 33.66
C SER A 464 19.80 -17.43 32.38
N ALA A 465 19.25 -16.70 31.39
CA ALA A 465 19.71 -16.69 30.00
C ALA A 465 19.08 -15.49 29.29
N ALA A 466 19.90 -14.53 28.86
CA ALA A 466 19.49 -13.21 28.37
C ALA A 466 19.00 -13.20 26.90
N PRO A 467 17.99 -12.37 26.54
CA PRO A 467 17.65 -12.03 25.16
C PRO A 467 18.40 -10.76 24.68
N ALA A 468 18.84 -10.77 23.43
CA ALA A 468 19.59 -9.66 22.83
C ALA A 468 18.67 -8.57 22.25
N THR A 469 18.35 -7.52 23.03
CA THR A 469 17.65 -6.31 22.50
C THR A 469 18.02 -4.97 23.18
N CYS A 470 19.17 -4.84 23.85
CA CYS A 470 19.47 -3.65 24.69
C CYS A 470 19.87 -2.35 23.97
N TRP A 471 20.20 -2.33 22.67
CA TRP A 471 20.92 -1.19 22.06
C TRP A 471 20.19 -0.59 20.85
N VAL A 472 19.65 0.63 21.00
CA VAL A 472 18.95 1.39 19.94
C VAL A 472 19.31 2.88 20.05
N GLY A 473 19.48 3.60 18.92
CA GLY A 473 19.46 5.07 18.91
C GLY A 473 20.71 5.80 19.46
N GLY A 474 21.92 5.31 19.17
CA GLY A 474 23.18 5.97 19.57
C GLY A 474 23.74 5.55 20.93
N PHE A 475 23.04 4.66 21.63
CA PHE A 475 23.48 4.03 22.87
C PHE A 475 24.12 2.66 22.60
N SER A 476 25.32 2.44 23.11
CA SER A 476 26.08 1.18 22.96
C SER A 476 26.59 0.70 24.32
N ARG A 477 26.99 -0.58 24.41
CA ARG A 477 27.54 -1.16 25.65
C ARG A 477 28.77 -0.39 26.12
N GLU A 478 29.63 0.04 25.21
CA GLU A 478 30.85 0.79 25.49
C GLU A 478 30.54 2.20 25.99
N PHE A 479 29.42 2.80 25.57
CA PHE A 479 28.99 4.13 26.01
C PHE A 479 28.20 4.12 27.33
N CYS A 480 27.38 3.09 27.53
CA CYS A 480 26.47 3.00 28.66
C CYS A 480 27.05 2.20 29.83
N CYS A 481 27.93 1.23 29.59
CA CYS A 481 28.53 0.36 30.63
C CYS A 481 30.02 0.70 30.91
N ASP A 482 30.51 1.86 30.46
CA ASP A 482 31.90 2.27 30.69
C ASP A 482 32.19 2.39 32.20
N ALA A 483 33.30 1.77 32.63
CA ALA A 483 33.75 1.77 34.03
C ALA A 483 34.02 3.18 34.59
N GLN A 484 34.21 4.18 33.71
CA GLN A 484 34.39 5.58 34.08
C GLN A 484 33.15 6.22 34.72
N HIS A 485 31.96 5.64 34.51
CA HIS A 485 30.68 6.17 35.02
C HIS A 485 30.22 5.55 36.35
N GLY A 486 31.00 4.61 36.92
CA GLY A 486 30.70 3.96 38.20
C GLY A 486 29.84 2.69 38.07
N GLU A 487 29.54 2.04 39.20
CA GLU A 487 28.96 0.68 39.25
C GLU A 487 27.56 0.53 38.61
N GLY A 488 26.88 1.63 38.29
CA GLY A 488 25.60 1.66 37.60
C GLY A 488 25.67 2.16 36.15
N GLY A 489 26.87 2.32 35.56
CA GLY A 489 27.05 2.82 34.20
C GLY A 489 26.57 4.26 34.01
N ASN A 490 26.45 4.70 32.76
CA ASN A 490 26.03 6.07 32.44
C ASN A 490 24.53 6.29 32.74
N PRO A 491 24.15 7.14 33.71
CA PRO A 491 22.75 7.29 34.14
C PRO A 491 21.80 7.79 33.04
N ALA A 492 22.33 8.45 32.01
CA ALA A 492 21.56 8.94 30.88
C ALA A 492 21.06 7.82 29.95
N CYS A 493 21.56 6.59 30.11
CA CYS A 493 21.13 5.43 29.34
C CYS A 493 19.94 4.67 29.95
N TRP A 494 19.50 5.01 31.18
CA TRP A 494 18.54 4.19 31.94
C TRP A 494 17.20 4.89 32.14
N ASP A 495 16.10 4.16 31.92
CA ASP A 495 14.72 4.63 32.11
C ASP A 495 13.77 3.49 32.51
N SER A 496 12.45 3.66 32.31
CA SER A 496 11.45 2.62 32.64
C SER A 496 11.43 1.43 31.65
N VAL A 497 12.22 1.50 30.58
CA VAL A 497 12.27 0.50 29.50
C VAL A 497 13.67 -0.16 29.44
N PHE A 498 14.75 0.58 29.74
CA PHE A 498 16.14 0.09 29.71
C PHE A 498 16.82 0.21 31.07
N HIS A 499 17.44 -0.87 31.54
CA HIS A 499 18.05 -0.97 32.88
C HIS A 499 19.50 -1.51 32.83
N TYR A 500 20.34 -1.10 33.78
CA TYR A 500 21.78 -1.43 33.83
C TYR A 500 22.04 -2.95 33.94
N ASP A 501 21.41 -3.62 34.91
CA ASP A 501 21.66 -5.03 35.21
C ASP A 501 21.36 -6.00 34.06
N PRO A 502 20.27 -5.88 33.27
CA PRO A 502 20.06 -6.78 32.13
C PRO A 502 20.97 -6.48 30.91
N CYS A 503 21.53 -5.27 30.80
CA CYS A 503 22.29 -4.85 29.61
C CYS A 503 23.82 -4.89 29.81
N CYS A 504 24.32 -4.72 31.04
CA CYS A 504 25.75 -4.54 31.32
C CYS A 504 26.41 -5.71 32.07
N THR A 505 25.72 -6.47 32.91
CA THR A 505 26.34 -7.56 33.66
C THR A 505 26.20 -8.91 32.93
N ARG A 506 27.32 -9.62 32.74
CA ARG A 506 27.32 -11.06 32.38
C ARG A 506 27.70 -11.87 33.62
N PRO A 507 27.24 -13.12 33.78
CA PRO A 507 27.70 -13.98 34.87
C PRO A 507 29.11 -14.51 34.57
N ASP A 508 29.98 -14.51 35.58
CA ASP A 508 31.38 -14.94 35.55
C ASP A 508 31.61 -16.08 36.60
N PRO A 509 32.77 -16.80 36.61
CA PRO A 509 32.82 -18.26 36.40
C PRO A 509 33.67 -19.03 37.44
N LEU A 510 33.27 -20.24 37.86
CA LEU A 510 34.13 -21.17 38.63
C LEU A 510 33.56 -22.60 38.48
N GLU A 511 34.24 -23.69 38.13
CA GLU A 511 35.62 -24.06 37.80
C GLU A 511 35.52 -25.28 36.85
N ALA A 512 36.19 -25.26 35.70
CA ALA A 512 36.55 -26.47 34.97
C ALA A 512 37.79 -26.15 34.13
N ASP A 513 38.84 -26.92 34.39
CA ASP A 513 40.20 -26.71 33.96
C ASP A 513 40.39 -26.54 32.43
N ASP A 514 41.35 -25.68 32.12
CA ASP A 514 42.25 -25.68 30.96
C ASP A 514 42.13 -26.89 30.00
N ALA A 515 41.28 -26.78 28.99
CA ALA A 515 41.49 -27.39 27.67
C ALA A 515 40.49 -26.88 26.62
N GLY A 516 41.00 -26.18 25.61
CA GLY A 516 40.52 -26.32 24.24
C GLY A 516 39.23 -25.57 23.86
N HIS A 517 39.41 -24.55 23.04
CA HIS A 517 38.38 -23.89 22.25
C HIS A 517 37.83 -24.83 21.14
N GLU A 518 37.25 -25.99 21.48
CA GLU A 518 36.67 -26.97 20.54
C GLU A 518 35.50 -27.75 21.19
N SER A 519 34.26 -27.24 21.26
CA SER A 519 33.14 -28.12 21.69
C SER A 519 31.67 -27.74 21.38
N LEU A 520 31.33 -26.62 20.73
CA LEU A 520 29.90 -26.32 20.42
C LEU A 520 29.45 -26.77 19.02
N THR A 521 30.38 -26.96 18.07
CA THR A 521 30.09 -27.47 16.72
C THR A 521 29.93 -28.99 16.66
N ASN A 522 30.56 -29.73 17.58
CA ASN A 522 30.59 -31.20 17.53
C ASN A 522 29.26 -31.87 17.94
N GLY A 523 28.55 -31.33 18.94
CA GLY A 523 27.32 -31.98 19.45
C GLY A 523 26.13 -31.96 18.48
N PHE A 524 25.94 -30.86 17.76
CA PHE A 524 24.88 -30.72 16.75
C PHE A 524 25.14 -31.59 15.51
N LEU A 525 26.39 -31.60 15.02
CA LEU A 525 26.80 -32.44 13.90
C LEU A 525 26.69 -33.92 14.24
N VAL A 526 27.10 -34.34 15.44
CA VAL A 526 26.93 -35.73 15.92
C VAL A 526 25.46 -36.15 15.99
N ALA A 527 24.55 -35.24 16.37
CA ALA A 527 23.12 -35.52 16.39
C ALA A 527 22.53 -35.70 14.97
N LEU A 528 23.01 -34.92 13.99
CA LEU A 528 22.62 -35.06 12.59
C LEU A 528 23.21 -36.34 11.97
N GLU A 529 24.46 -36.67 12.26
CA GLU A 529 25.09 -37.92 11.80
C GLU A 529 24.32 -39.15 12.28
N ARG A 530 23.89 -39.18 13.55
CA ARG A 530 23.03 -40.25 14.08
C ARG A 530 21.69 -40.37 13.36
N LYS A 531 21.10 -39.26 12.91
CA LYS A 531 19.87 -39.27 12.11
C LYS A 531 20.12 -39.84 10.72
N VAL A 532 21.24 -39.48 10.09
CA VAL A 532 21.66 -40.07 8.80
C VAL A 532 21.87 -41.57 8.97
N ASP A 533 22.57 -42.02 10.02
CA ASP A 533 22.82 -43.44 10.29
C ASP A 533 21.52 -44.24 10.47
N ALA A 534 20.53 -43.68 11.16
CA ALA A 534 19.24 -44.33 11.35
C ALA A 534 18.48 -44.52 10.02
N VAL A 535 18.51 -43.52 9.13
CA VAL A 535 17.87 -43.62 7.80
C VAL A 535 18.57 -44.65 6.91
N LEU A 536 19.90 -44.73 6.97
CA LEU A 536 20.66 -45.73 6.23
C LEU A 536 20.42 -47.15 6.76
N ALA A 537 20.17 -47.31 8.07
CA ALA A 537 19.83 -48.59 8.68
C ALA A 537 18.46 -49.14 8.22
N ASP A 538 17.54 -48.25 7.84
CA ASP A 538 16.23 -48.61 7.25
C ASP A 538 16.30 -48.94 5.74
N GLY A 539 17.51 -49.00 5.17
CA GLY A 539 17.75 -49.52 3.81
C GLY A 539 17.82 -48.46 2.69
N ALA A 540 17.82 -47.16 3.03
CA ALA A 540 18.04 -46.09 2.06
C ALA A 540 19.53 -45.97 1.68
N SER A 541 19.83 -45.64 0.42
CA SER A 541 21.20 -45.25 0.02
C SER A 541 21.44 -43.76 0.26
N LEU A 542 22.71 -43.35 0.38
CA LEU A 542 23.09 -41.95 0.54
C LEU A 542 22.58 -41.08 -0.64
N GLU A 543 22.61 -41.61 -1.85
CA GLU A 543 22.14 -40.92 -3.07
C GLU A 543 20.62 -40.78 -3.11
N SER A 544 19.88 -41.80 -2.65
CA SER A 544 18.43 -41.72 -2.50
C SER A 544 18.06 -40.64 -1.47
N PHE A 545 18.75 -40.63 -0.33
CA PHE A 545 18.49 -39.67 0.73
C PHE A 545 18.90 -38.25 0.35
N GLU A 546 19.98 -38.07 -0.43
CA GLU A 546 20.32 -36.78 -1.05
C GLU A 546 19.16 -36.27 -1.92
N GLY A 547 18.62 -37.14 -2.79
CA GLY A 547 17.49 -36.82 -3.65
C GLY A 547 16.25 -36.35 -2.87
N ASP A 548 15.92 -37.06 -1.79
CA ASP A 548 14.79 -36.74 -0.92
C ASP A 548 14.98 -35.41 -0.16
N LEU A 549 16.18 -35.13 0.33
CA LEU A 549 16.51 -33.87 1.00
C LEU A 549 16.46 -32.68 0.02
N ARG A 550 16.96 -32.85 -1.20
CA ARG A 550 16.85 -31.82 -2.26
C ARG A 550 15.40 -31.56 -2.65
N GLN A 551 14.57 -32.60 -2.75
CA GLN A 551 13.13 -32.45 -2.96
C GLN A 551 12.46 -31.72 -1.80
N THR A 552 12.80 -32.06 -0.56
CA THR A 552 12.30 -31.42 0.67
C THR A 552 12.59 -29.91 0.69
N ILE A 553 13.77 -29.51 0.22
CA ILE A 553 14.16 -28.09 0.12
C ILE A 553 13.33 -27.36 -0.94
N LEU A 554 13.16 -27.97 -2.12
CA LEU A 554 12.54 -27.34 -3.29
C LEU A 554 11.01 -27.39 -3.30
N SER A 555 10.41 -28.39 -2.64
CA SER A 555 9.01 -28.74 -2.75
C SER A 555 8.31 -28.59 -1.40
N PRO A 556 7.78 -27.40 -1.05
CA PRO A 556 7.08 -27.18 0.23
C PRO A 556 5.92 -28.15 0.50
N GLU A 557 5.30 -28.66 -0.56
CA GLU A 557 4.15 -29.57 -0.53
C GLU A 557 4.50 -31.03 -0.19
N GLN A 558 5.78 -31.36 -0.26
CA GLN A 558 6.31 -32.71 -0.03
C GLN A 558 7.41 -32.69 1.04
N ARG A 559 7.52 -31.56 1.75
CA ARG A 559 8.56 -31.32 2.74
C ARG A 559 8.25 -32.13 3.99
N SER A 560 9.22 -32.91 4.45
CA SER A 560 9.13 -33.73 5.68
C SER A 560 9.78 -33.07 6.90
N THR A 561 10.63 -32.05 6.70
CA THR A 561 11.27 -31.26 7.76
C THR A 561 11.58 -29.85 7.29
N SER A 562 11.86 -28.90 8.19
CA SER A 562 12.18 -27.51 7.81
C SER A 562 13.39 -27.43 6.88
N VAL A 563 13.40 -26.42 6.00
CA VAL A 563 14.50 -26.20 5.03
C VAL A 563 15.87 -26.10 5.71
N PRO A 564 16.06 -25.36 6.82
CA PRO A 564 17.33 -25.34 7.54
C PRO A 564 17.78 -26.74 7.98
N THR A 565 16.85 -27.54 8.50
CA THR A 565 17.14 -28.92 8.92
C THR A 565 17.49 -29.81 7.72
N ALA A 566 16.75 -29.69 6.61
CA ALA A 566 17.01 -30.45 5.39
C ALA A 566 18.37 -30.09 4.79
N ARG A 567 18.76 -28.82 4.80
CA ARG A 567 20.08 -28.35 4.35
C ARG A 567 21.21 -28.84 5.26
N ALA A 568 21.01 -28.82 6.58
CA ALA A 568 21.99 -29.34 7.52
C ALA A 568 22.20 -30.86 7.35
N LEU A 569 21.13 -31.63 7.15
CA LEU A 569 21.22 -33.06 6.84
C LEU A 569 21.88 -33.30 5.48
N LEU A 570 21.55 -32.48 4.47
CA LEU A 570 22.14 -32.57 3.13
C LEU A 570 23.65 -32.31 3.17
N ALA A 571 24.10 -31.35 3.99
CA ALA A 571 25.52 -31.10 4.20
C ALA A 571 26.26 -32.34 4.75
N VAL A 572 25.67 -33.03 5.73
CA VAL A 572 26.24 -34.28 6.29
C VAL A 572 26.30 -35.38 5.22
N VAL A 573 25.22 -35.58 4.45
CA VAL A 573 25.17 -36.57 3.36
C VAL A 573 26.21 -36.28 2.28
N LEU A 574 26.31 -35.02 1.83
CA LEU A 574 27.31 -34.59 0.84
C LEU A 574 28.74 -34.76 1.35
N GLY A 575 28.97 -34.49 2.63
CA GLY A 575 30.26 -34.76 3.28
C GLY A 575 30.64 -36.24 3.22
N ARG A 576 29.70 -37.15 3.50
CA ARG A 576 29.90 -38.61 3.39
C ARG A 576 30.11 -39.10 1.96
N LEU A 577 29.56 -38.39 0.97
CA LEU A 577 29.78 -38.63 -0.46
C LEU A 577 31.10 -38.02 -0.98
N GLY A 578 31.89 -37.36 -0.12
CA GLY A 578 33.17 -36.74 -0.50
C GLY A 578 33.03 -35.39 -1.22
N ARG A 579 31.84 -34.76 -1.17
CA ARG A 579 31.52 -33.48 -1.83
C ARG A 579 31.63 -32.31 -0.85
N SER A 580 32.80 -32.14 -0.24
CA SER A 580 33.03 -31.21 0.88
C SER A 580 32.67 -29.75 0.57
N GLN A 581 32.94 -29.27 -0.65
CA GLN A 581 32.63 -27.89 -1.02
C GLN A 581 31.12 -27.61 -1.08
N GLU A 582 30.33 -28.59 -1.54
CA GLU A 582 28.87 -28.47 -1.55
C GLU A 582 28.29 -28.61 -0.15
N ALA A 583 28.89 -29.46 0.69
CA ALA A 583 28.50 -29.60 2.09
C ALA A 583 28.66 -28.28 2.87
N GLU A 584 29.79 -27.59 2.69
CA GLU A 584 30.03 -26.28 3.32
C GLU A 584 29.00 -25.22 2.87
N GLN A 585 28.63 -25.21 1.59
CA GLN A 585 27.62 -24.28 1.07
C GLN A 585 26.24 -24.54 1.68
N GLU A 586 25.81 -25.80 1.73
CA GLU A 586 24.51 -26.16 2.31
C GLU A 586 24.47 -25.87 3.82
N LEU A 587 25.57 -26.10 4.54
CA LEU A 587 25.66 -25.78 5.96
C LEU A 587 25.60 -24.28 6.23
N ALA A 588 26.26 -23.46 5.40
CA ALA A 588 26.18 -22.00 5.50
C ALA A 588 24.75 -21.48 5.21
N MET A 589 24.03 -22.12 4.29
CA MET A 589 22.63 -21.79 4.00
C MET A 589 21.64 -22.33 5.05
N ALA A 590 22.07 -23.26 5.91
CA ALA A 590 21.26 -23.77 7.02
C ALA A 590 21.24 -22.82 8.22
N SER A 591 22.24 -21.95 8.38
CA SER A 591 22.28 -20.94 9.44
C SER A 591 21.60 -19.65 8.97
N HIS A 592 20.26 -19.60 9.05
CA HIS A 592 19.52 -18.37 8.79
C HIS A 592 18.75 -17.95 10.04
N ASP A 593 18.92 -16.70 10.46
CA ASP A 593 18.20 -16.16 11.62
C ASP A 593 16.72 -15.92 11.29
N LEU A 594 15.85 -16.74 11.88
CA LEU A 594 14.41 -16.54 11.85
C LEU A 594 14.05 -15.34 12.75
N SER A 595 13.42 -14.31 12.15
CA SER A 595 12.97 -13.13 12.90
C SER A 595 11.54 -13.31 13.37
N ILE A 596 11.28 -13.09 14.66
CA ILE A 596 9.95 -13.16 15.27
C ILE A 596 9.57 -11.77 15.79
N ALA A 597 8.41 -11.27 15.35
CA ALA A 597 7.87 -9.99 15.79
C ALA A 597 7.34 -10.06 17.23
N PRO A 598 7.21 -8.91 17.93
CA PRO A 598 6.59 -8.86 19.26
C PRO A 598 5.14 -9.37 19.31
N SER A 599 4.45 -9.47 18.17
CA SER A 599 3.12 -10.07 18.05
C SER A 599 3.13 -11.61 18.05
N GLY A 600 4.30 -12.24 17.93
CA GLY A 600 4.48 -13.68 17.72
C GLY A 600 4.63 -14.10 16.26
N ALA A 601 4.41 -13.18 15.31
CA ALA A 601 4.49 -13.48 13.88
C ALA A 601 5.92 -13.72 13.42
N TRP A 602 6.15 -14.77 12.63
CA TRP A 602 7.43 -14.98 11.94
C TRP A 602 7.53 -14.02 10.75
N VAL A 603 8.68 -13.34 10.60
CA VAL A 603 8.85 -12.21 9.68
C VAL A 603 9.86 -12.54 8.58
N GLY A 604 9.49 -12.19 7.35
CA GLY A 604 10.37 -12.29 6.18
C GLY A 604 10.05 -13.48 5.29
N THR A 605 10.68 -13.51 4.11
CA THR A 605 10.47 -14.57 3.11
C THR A 605 11.04 -15.91 3.56
N GLU A 606 12.08 -15.91 4.40
CA GLU A 606 12.74 -17.12 4.88
C GLU A 606 11.86 -17.98 5.81
N ALA A 607 10.84 -17.38 6.45
CA ALA A 607 9.83 -18.12 7.22
C ALA A 607 9.11 -19.20 6.38
N ALA A 608 9.04 -19.03 5.06
CA ALA A 608 8.56 -20.04 4.12
C ALA A 608 9.28 -21.39 4.24
N GLY A 609 10.55 -21.38 4.66
CA GLY A 609 11.36 -22.58 4.87
C GLY A 609 10.95 -23.41 6.09
N TYR A 610 10.22 -22.82 7.04
CA TYR A 610 9.84 -23.46 8.29
C TYR A 610 8.39 -23.95 8.30
N HIS A 611 7.53 -23.40 7.43
CA HIS A 611 6.16 -23.89 7.28
C HIS A 611 6.09 -25.27 6.63
N MET A 612 5.15 -26.06 7.11
CA MET A 612 4.89 -27.45 6.72
C MET A 612 3.47 -27.61 6.17
N HIS A 613 3.26 -28.62 5.34
CA HIS A 613 1.94 -28.99 4.82
C HIS A 613 1.80 -30.51 4.84
N ASP A 614 0.68 -30.98 5.40
CA ASP A 614 0.34 -32.40 5.45
C ASP A 614 -0.83 -32.66 4.51
N ARG A 615 -0.55 -33.34 3.41
CA ARG A 615 -1.55 -33.65 2.39
C ARG A 615 -2.64 -34.62 2.86
N PRO A 616 -2.32 -35.78 3.46
CA PRO A 616 -3.33 -36.64 4.09
C PRO A 616 -4.25 -35.88 5.04
N PHE A 617 -3.70 -34.99 5.86
CA PHE A 617 -4.48 -34.17 6.78
C PHE A 617 -5.37 -33.17 6.04
N ALA A 618 -4.87 -32.51 4.99
CA ALA A 618 -5.68 -31.63 4.14
C ALA A 618 -6.86 -32.37 3.49
N GLU A 619 -6.66 -33.61 3.01
CA GLU A 619 -7.70 -34.46 2.44
C GLU A 619 -8.75 -34.88 3.50
N ALA A 620 -8.30 -35.16 4.73
CA ALA A 620 -9.18 -35.43 5.86
C ALA A 620 -10.02 -34.20 6.25
N LEU A 621 -9.41 -33.01 6.30
CA LEU A 621 -10.11 -31.74 6.56
C LEU A 621 -11.19 -31.47 5.50
N ILE A 622 -10.87 -31.66 4.22
CA ILE A 622 -11.85 -31.51 3.12
C ILE A 622 -13.03 -32.45 3.32
N THR A 623 -12.76 -33.72 3.65
CA THR A 623 -13.80 -34.73 3.89
C THR A 623 -14.67 -34.33 5.08
N PHE A 624 -14.04 -33.90 6.17
CA PHE A 624 -14.72 -33.41 7.36
C PHE A 624 -15.63 -32.22 7.05
N PHE A 625 -15.11 -31.16 6.41
CA PHE A 625 -15.91 -29.97 6.10
C PHE A 625 -17.07 -30.27 5.15
N LYS A 626 -16.87 -31.15 4.16
CA LYS A 626 -17.96 -31.61 3.27
C LYS A 626 -19.04 -32.37 4.04
N SER A 627 -18.65 -33.24 4.99
CA SER A 627 -19.61 -33.97 5.83
C SER A 627 -20.43 -33.07 6.76
N ARG A 628 -19.94 -31.85 7.00
CA ARG A 628 -20.63 -30.80 7.78
C ARG A 628 -21.35 -29.79 6.90
N GLU A 629 -21.51 -30.07 5.61
CA GLU A 629 -22.17 -29.19 4.64
C GLU A 629 -21.57 -27.78 4.56
N ALA A 630 -20.30 -27.63 4.93
CA ALA A 630 -19.62 -26.34 4.87
C ALA A 630 -19.44 -25.89 3.41
N THR A 631 -19.55 -24.58 3.19
CA THR A 631 -19.31 -23.93 1.89
C THR A 631 -18.10 -23.00 1.92
N SER A 632 -17.64 -22.63 3.12
CA SER A 632 -16.61 -21.63 3.34
C SER A 632 -15.75 -21.94 4.57
N VAL A 633 -14.43 -21.77 4.42
CA VAL A 633 -13.44 -22.08 5.48
C VAL A 633 -12.34 -21.02 5.49
N ALA A 634 -12.00 -20.42 6.63
CA ALA A 634 -10.83 -19.55 6.75
C ALA A 634 -9.68 -20.19 7.50
N ASP A 635 -8.46 -19.80 7.16
CA ASP A 635 -7.20 -20.25 7.77
C ASP A 635 -6.46 -19.06 8.40
N PHE A 636 -6.34 -19.06 9.73
CA PHE A 636 -5.71 -18.02 10.54
C PHE A 636 -4.36 -18.53 11.03
N GLY A 637 -3.28 -17.89 10.58
CA GLY A 637 -1.90 -18.36 10.64
C GLY A 637 -1.57 -19.29 9.48
N CYS A 638 -1.99 -18.91 8.27
CA CYS A 638 -2.00 -19.83 7.13
C CYS A 638 -0.61 -20.17 6.54
N GLY A 639 0.46 -19.49 6.98
CA GLY A 639 1.82 -19.67 6.47
C GLY A 639 1.89 -19.57 4.95
N LEU A 640 2.22 -20.69 4.29
CA LEU A 640 2.32 -20.78 2.82
C LEU A 640 0.97 -20.79 2.07
N GLY A 641 -0.14 -20.86 2.80
CA GLY A 641 -1.49 -20.89 2.23
C GLY A 641 -1.84 -22.18 1.47
N LEU A 642 -1.15 -23.28 1.77
CA LEU A 642 -1.33 -24.55 1.05
C LEU A 642 -2.66 -25.23 1.41
N TYR A 643 -3.11 -25.17 2.66
CA TYR A 643 -4.45 -25.63 3.05
C TYR A 643 -5.55 -24.81 2.36
N VAL A 644 -5.41 -23.48 2.33
CA VAL A 644 -6.33 -22.58 1.61
C VAL A 644 -6.42 -22.92 0.13
N ARG A 645 -5.27 -23.21 -0.52
CA ARG A 645 -5.22 -23.66 -1.92
C ARG A 645 -6.00 -24.96 -2.11
N ASP A 646 -5.78 -25.96 -1.26
CA ASP A 646 -6.41 -27.27 -1.40
C ASP A 646 -7.92 -27.22 -1.17
N LEU A 647 -8.37 -26.41 -0.21
CA LEU A 647 -9.79 -26.12 0.02
C LEU A 647 -10.43 -25.43 -1.20
N ARG A 648 -9.77 -24.42 -1.78
CA ARG A 648 -10.27 -23.72 -2.98
C ARG A 648 -10.35 -24.66 -4.19
N ARG A 649 -9.37 -25.56 -4.38
CA ARG A 649 -9.35 -26.53 -5.50
C ARG A 649 -10.58 -27.43 -5.53
N VAL A 650 -11.15 -27.75 -4.37
CA VAL A 650 -12.34 -28.59 -4.24
C VAL A 650 -13.65 -27.81 -4.07
N GLY A 651 -13.60 -26.47 -4.23
CA GLY A 651 -14.78 -25.61 -4.34
C GLY A 651 -15.18 -24.82 -3.10
N PHE A 652 -14.41 -24.87 -1.99
CA PHE A 652 -14.70 -24.04 -0.82
C PHE A 652 -14.36 -22.56 -1.08
N ARG A 653 -15.20 -21.66 -0.55
CA ARG A 653 -14.85 -20.23 -0.43
C ARG A 653 -13.90 -20.06 0.75
N SER A 654 -12.60 -19.93 0.47
CA SER A 654 -11.58 -19.87 1.54
C SER A 654 -10.75 -18.61 1.56
N GLY A 655 -10.52 -18.08 2.76
CA GLY A 655 -9.61 -16.96 3.05
C GLY A 655 -8.41 -17.45 3.87
N GLY A 656 -7.24 -16.86 3.67
CA GLY A 656 -6.03 -17.17 4.44
C GLY A 656 -5.40 -15.89 4.96
N PHE A 657 -5.03 -15.90 6.24
CA PHE A 657 -4.53 -14.74 6.95
C PHE A 657 -3.30 -15.13 7.78
N ASP A 658 -2.23 -14.36 7.71
CA ASP A 658 -1.01 -14.63 8.47
C ASP A 658 -0.34 -13.33 8.95
N GLY A 659 0.31 -13.41 10.12
CA GLY A 659 0.97 -12.25 10.73
C GLY A 659 2.19 -11.75 9.97
N ASN A 660 2.80 -12.60 9.12
CA ASN A 660 4.01 -12.27 8.38
C ASN A 660 3.76 -11.11 7.37
N PRO A 661 4.49 -9.99 7.44
CA PRO A 661 4.45 -8.92 6.44
C PRO A 661 4.65 -9.39 4.98
N ALA A 662 5.39 -10.49 4.78
CA ALA A 662 5.67 -11.07 3.47
C ALA A 662 4.60 -12.09 3.00
N THR A 663 3.49 -12.28 3.71
CA THR A 663 2.44 -13.28 3.41
C THR A 663 2.01 -13.27 1.95
N TRP A 664 1.80 -12.09 1.35
CA TRP A 664 1.43 -11.98 -0.05
C TRP A 664 2.46 -12.61 -0.98
N GLU A 665 3.75 -12.41 -0.72
CA GLU A 665 4.86 -12.90 -1.54
C GLU A 665 5.07 -14.41 -1.35
N ILE A 666 5.15 -14.88 -0.10
CA ILE A 666 5.41 -16.30 0.19
C ILE A 666 4.26 -17.21 -0.21
N THR A 667 3.04 -16.66 -0.35
CA THR A 667 1.86 -17.41 -0.78
C THR A 667 1.51 -17.22 -2.25
N ASP A 668 2.30 -16.46 -3.03
CA ASP A 668 1.99 -16.12 -4.44
C ASP A 668 0.59 -15.50 -4.58
N GLY A 669 0.28 -14.55 -3.70
CA GLY A 669 -0.99 -13.82 -3.66
C GLY A 669 -2.20 -14.65 -3.23
N ARG A 670 -2.02 -15.87 -2.70
CA ARG A 670 -3.13 -16.70 -2.23
C ARG A 670 -3.75 -16.19 -0.93
N CYS A 671 -2.95 -15.58 -0.04
CA CYS A 671 -3.34 -15.17 1.31
C CYS A 671 -2.98 -13.71 1.60
N LEU A 672 -3.56 -13.16 2.67
CA LEU A 672 -3.41 -11.77 3.07
C LEU A 672 -2.69 -11.65 4.42
N GLN A 673 -1.97 -10.55 4.61
CA GLN A 673 -1.38 -10.25 5.90
C GLN A 673 -2.44 -9.75 6.89
N ALA A 674 -2.44 -10.30 8.10
CA ALA A 674 -3.26 -9.83 9.22
C ALA A 674 -2.55 -10.09 10.56
N ASP A 675 -2.46 -9.06 11.38
CA ASP A 675 -1.86 -9.17 12.72
C ASP A 675 -2.86 -9.80 13.69
N LEU A 676 -2.68 -11.09 13.97
CA LEU A 676 -3.62 -11.88 14.78
C LEU A 676 -3.57 -11.55 16.28
N SER A 677 -2.56 -10.79 16.71
CA SER A 677 -2.43 -10.33 18.10
C SER A 677 -3.24 -9.06 18.39
N LYS A 678 -3.99 -8.56 17.40
CA LYS A 678 -4.83 -7.36 17.49
C LYS A 678 -6.26 -7.70 17.12
N ASP A 679 -7.21 -6.92 17.63
CA ASP A 679 -8.61 -7.05 17.26
C ASP A 679 -8.80 -6.88 15.75
N LEU A 680 -9.26 -7.95 15.10
CA LEU A 680 -9.40 -8.06 13.65
C LEU A 680 -10.86 -8.28 13.29
N ASP A 681 -11.48 -7.40 12.51
CA ASP A 681 -12.77 -7.65 11.88
C ASP A 681 -12.61 -7.62 10.36
N LEU A 682 -12.67 -8.79 9.75
CA LEU A 682 -12.54 -8.98 8.32
C LEU A 682 -13.86 -8.73 7.58
N GLY A 683 -14.92 -8.29 8.25
CA GLY A 683 -16.21 -7.98 7.62
C GLY A 683 -16.90 -9.15 6.95
N THR A 684 -16.42 -10.36 7.20
CA THR A 684 -16.93 -11.60 6.66
C THR A 684 -16.85 -12.67 7.75
N ARG A 685 -17.56 -13.78 7.55
CA ARG A 685 -17.49 -14.95 8.41
C ARG A 685 -17.44 -16.18 7.52
N TRP A 686 -16.94 -17.27 8.08
CA TRP A 686 -16.85 -18.56 7.42
C TRP A 686 -17.60 -19.60 8.23
N ASP A 687 -18.09 -20.63 7.54
CA ASP A 687 -18.74 -21.76 8.21
C ASP A 687 -17.77 -22.36 9.23
N TRP A 688 -16.50 -22.51 8.84
CA TRP A 688 -15.44 -22.99 9.71
C TRP A 688 -14.19 -22.11 9.70
N VAL A 689 -13.49 -22.07 10.85
CA VAL A 689 -12.16 -21.46 10.99
C VAL A 689 -11.12 -22.53 11.31
N LEU A 690 -9.95 -22.43 10.71
CA LEU A 690 -8.78 -23.27 10.91
C LEU A 690 -7.67 -22.42 11.51
N SER A 691 -6.98 -22.91 12.53
CA SER A 691 -5.73 -22.33 13.03
C SER A 691 -4.85 -23.45 13.59
N LEU A 692 -3.68 -23.65 12.99
CA LEU A 692 -2.81 -24.79 13.25
C LEU A 692 -1.43 -24.32 13.70
N GLU A 693 -1.04 -24.69 14.92
CA GLU A 693 0.26 -24.35 15.54
C GLU A 693 0.56 -22.84 15.48
N VAL A 694 -0.40 -22.02 15.92
CA VAL A 694 -0.30 -20.55 15.89
C VAL A 694 -0.28 -19.98 17.31
N ALA A 695 -1.14 -20.51 18.17
CA ALA A 695 -1.44 -19.91 19.47
C ALA A 695 -0.25 -19.99 20.44
N GLU A 696 0.61 -21.01 20.30
CA GLU A 696 1.87 -21.17 21.04
C GLU A 696 2.89 -20.07 20.74
N HIS A 697 2.78 -19.41 19.58
CA HIS A 697 3.65 -18.31 19.17
C HIS A 697 3.08 -16.94 19.58
N ILE A 698 1.76 -16.84 19.83
CA ILE A 698 1.13 -15.60 20.27
C ILE A 698 1.46 -15.36 21.75
N PRO A 699 2.11 -14.25 22.12
CA PRO A 699 2.38 -13.93 23.52
C PRO A 699 1.11 -13.93 24.37
N ARG A 700 1.20 -14.44 25.61
CA ARG A 700 0.08 -14.55 26.57
C ARG A 700 -0.81 -13.32 26.68
N GLN A 701 -0.22 -12.11 26.60
CA GLN A 701 -0.95 -10.85 26.69
C GLN A 701 -1.90 -10.57 25.50
N PHE A 702 -1.74 -11.27 24.38
CA PHE A 702 -2.56 -11.13 23.17
C PHE A 702 -3.46 -12.36 22.90
N GLU A 703 -3.44 -13.35 23.80
CA GLU A 703 -4.21 -14.60 23.67
C GLU A 703 -5.72 -14.33 23.52
N GLU A 704 -6.27 -13.44 24.34
CA GLU A 704 -7.68 -13.07 24.29
C GLU A 704 -8.05 -12.46 22.93
N SER A 705 -7.29 -11.48 22.44
CA SER A 705 -7.52 -10.89 21.11
C SER A 705 -7.43 -11.92 19.99
N PHE A 706 -6.48 -12.87 20.08
CA PHE A 706 -6.36 -13.95 19.12
C PHE A 706 -7.60 -14.86 19.10
N LEU A 707 -8.07 -15.30 20.26
CA LEU A 707 -9.26 -16.16 20.37
C LEU A 707 -10.53 -15.43 19.96
N ASP A 708 -10.67 -14.15 20.34
CA ASP A 708 -11.75 -13.28 19.90
C ASP A 708 -11.81 -13.18 18.38
N ASN A 709 -10.64 -13.15 17.71
CA ASN A 709 -10.58 -13.15 16.26
C ASN A 709 -11.09 -14.48 15.67
N LEU A 710 -10.70 -15.63 16.21
CA LEU A 710 -11.19 -16.92 15.71
C LEU A 710 -12.71 -17.05 15.90
N GLU A 711 -13.19 -16.73 17.10
CA GLU A 711 -14.62 -16.76 17.47
C GLU A 711 -15.45 -15.81 16.59
N ARG A 712 -14.98 -14.59 16.37
CA ARG A 712 -15.67 -13.58 15.54
C ARG A 712 -15.86 -14.02 14.10
N HIS A 713 -15.01 -14.90 13.58
CA HIS A 713 -15.05 -15.29 12.17
C HIS A 713 -15.63 -16.69 11.92
N ALA A 714 -15.84 -17.49 12.97
CA ALA A 714 -16.47 -18.81 12.89
C ALA A 714 -18.01 -18.72 13.02
N CYS A 715 -18.73 -19.42 12.15
CA CYS A 715 -20.19 -19.54 12.24
C CYS A 715 -20.65 -20.89 12.79
N SER A 716 -20.02 -21.99 12.38
CA SER A 716 -20.42 -23.36 12.74
C SER A 716 -19.41 -24.04 13.67
N GLY A 717 -18.11 -23.79 13.49
CA GLY A 717 -17.08 -24.37 14.34
C GLY A 717 -15.68 -23.96 13.94
N MET A 718 -14.69 -24.51 14.65
CA MET A 718 -13.29 -24.33 14.32
C MET A 718 -12.47 -25.60 14.51
N VAL A 719 -11.33 -25.66 13.83
CA VAL A 719 -10.27 -26.65 14.01
C VAL A 719 -9.05 -25.90 14.53
N LEU A 720 -8.64 -26.22 15.75
CA LEU A 720 -7.55 -25.56 16.46
C LEU A 720 -6.51 -26.59 16.88
N SER A 721 -5.23 -26.33 16.60
CA SER A 721 -4.11 -27.01 17.26
C SER A 721 -3.25 -26.00 18.02
N TRP A 722 -2.65 -26.47 19.11
CA TRP A 722 -1.91 -25.64 20.05
C TRP A 722 -0.79 -26.47 20.68
N GLY A 723 0.46 -26.09 20.43
CA GLY A 723 1.64 -26.75 20.96
C GLY A 723 1.70 -26.80 22.50
N ASN A 724 2.14 -27.94 23.03
CA ASN A 724 2.37 -28.17 24.46
C ASN A 724 3.85 -28.49 24.81
N GLN A 725 4.75 -28.44 23.82
CA GLN A 725 6.17 -28.71 23.97
C GLN A 725 6.99 -27.46 23.65
N ALA A 726 8.16 -27.34 24.26
CA ALA A 726 9.10 -26.26 23.92
C ALA A 726 9.55 -26.37 22.46
N GLY A 727 9.56 -25.24 21.76
CA GLY A 727 9.89 -25.13 20.34
C GLY A 727 10.32 -23.72 19.99
N GLU A 728 10.77 -23.51 18.76
CA GLU A 728 11.28 -22.22 18.30
C GLU A 728 10.16 -21.18 18.27
N GLY A 729 10.32 -20.11 19.06
CA GLY A 729 9.29 -19.08 19.20
C GLY A 729 8.06 -19.50 20.01
N HIS A 730 8.10 -20.61 20.75
CA HIS A 730 7.00 -21.03 21.62
C HIS A 730 7.04 -20.24 22.92
N VAL A 731 6.07 -19.34 23.10
CA VAL A 731 5.97 -18.45 24.27
C VAL A 731 4.69 -18.68 25.07
N ASN A 732 3.77 -19.49 24.54
CA ASN A 732 2.42 -19.63 25.06
C ASN A 732 1.90 -21.07 25.01
N LEU A 733 2.58 -21.99 25.67
CA LEU A 733 2.20 -23.41 25.66
C LEU A 733 0.95 -23.70 26.52
N ARG A 734 0.11 -24.63 26.06
CA ARG A 734 -1.09 -25.12 26.74
C ARG A 734 -1.26 -26.61 26.53
N THR A 735 -1.82 -27.31 27.52
CA THR A 735 -2.28 -28.70 27.37
C THR A 735 -3.64 -28.76 26.68
N SER A 736 -4.00 -29.90 26.10
CA SER A 736 -5.30 -30.07 25.43
C SER A 736 -6.49 -29.83 26.38
N GLU A 737 -6.38 -30.23 27.65
CA GLU A 737 -7.44 -30.02 28.65
C GLU A 737 -7.66 -28.53 28.93
N GLU A 738 -6.59 -27.75 29.06
CA GLU A 738 -6.67 -26.30 29.27
C GLU A 738 -7.27 -25.58 28.05
N VAL A 739 -6.93 -26.01 26.83
CA VAL A 739 -7.52 -25.44 25.60
C VAL A 739 -9.01 -25.78 25.52
N GLU A 740 -9.40 -27.03 25.82
CA GLU A 740 -10.82 -27.41 25.83
C GLU A 740 -11.62 -26.59 26.84
N ASP A 741 -11.09 -26.36 28.03
CA ASP A 741 -11.79 -25.57 29.05
C ASP A 741 -11.88 -24.08 28.69
N LEU A 742 -10.85 -23.54 28.02
CA LEU A 742 -10.88 -22.17 27.49
C LEU A 742 -11.94 -22.01 26.39
N MET A 743 -12.03 -22.98 25.49
CA MET A 743 -13.02 -22.95 24.40
C MET A 743 -14.45 -23.19 24.90
N LYS A 744 -14.64 -24.03 25.93
CA LYS A 744 -15.95 -24.21 26.61
C LYS A 744 -16.46 -22.91 27.22
N GLN A 745 -15.58 -22.12 27.85
CA GLN A 745 -15.95 -20.82 28.41
C GLN A 745 -16.44 -19.84 27.32
N ARG A 746 -15.99 -20.05 26.08
CA ARG A 746 -16.37 -19.28 24.88
C ARG A 746 -17.55 -19.90 24.11
N GLY A 747 -18.22 -20.90 24.68
CA GLY A 747 -19.41 -21.52 24.09
C GLY A 747 -19.14 -22.55 23.00
N PHE A 748 -17.90 -23.02 22.85
CA PHE A 748 -17.55 -24.13 21.96
C PHE A 748 -17.49 -25.44 22.73
N GLU A 749 -18.06 -26.50 22.15
CA GLU A 749 -17.94 -27.85 22.68
C GLU A 749 -16.99 -28.68 21.80
N SER A 750 -16.06 -29.38 22.45
CA SER A 750 -15.20 -30.34 21.76
C SER A 750 -16.06 -31.45 21.16
N ILE A 751 -15.86 -31.74 19.87
CA ILE A 751 -16.49 -32.88 19.17
C ILE A 751 -15.75 -34.19 19.43
N TRP A 752 -14.65 -34.16 20.18
CA TRP A 752 -13.79 -35.30 20.48
C TRP A 752 -14.37 -36.32 21.49
N PRO A 753 -15.15 -35.91 22.53
CA PRO A 753 -15.79 -36.84 23.45
C PRO A 753 -16.84 -37.75 22.78
N SER A 754 -17.54 -37.27 21.74
CA SER A 754 -18.53 -38.03 21.00
C SER A 754 -17.92 -39.02 19.97
N LEU A 755 -16.69 -38.79 19.51
CA LEU A 755 -15.93 -39.70 18.64
C LEU A 755 -15.32 -40.90 19.39
N ARG A 756 -14.96 -40.77 20.68
CA ARG A 756 -14.52 -41.91 21.52
C ARG A 756 -15.63 -42.96 21.74
N LEU A 757 -16.90 -42.54 21.75
CA LEU A 757 -18.05 -43.43 21.89
C LEU A 757 -18.38 -44.19 20.59
N GLN A 758 -18.06 -43.61 19.42
CA GLN A 758 -18.24 -44.28 18.12
C GLN A 758 -17.06 -45.17 17.73
N ALA A 759 -15.83 -44.87 18.17
CA ALA A 759 -14.66 -45.72 17.92
C ALA A 759 -14.55 -46.94 18.86
N ARG A 760 -15.46 -47.08 19.84
CA ARG A 760 -15.62 -48.26 20.71
C ARG A 760 -16.87 -49.10 20.38
N GLY A 761 -17.53 -48.82 19.25
CA GLY A 761 -18.69 -49.58 18.74
C GLY A 761 -18.31 -50.56 17.66
#